data_AF-A0A5N6KXY9-F1
#
_entry.id   AF-A0A5N6KXY9-F1
#
_cell.length_a   1.000
_cell.length_b   1.000
_cell.length_c   1.000
_cell.angle_alpha   90.00
_cell.angle_beta   90.00
_cell.angle_gamma   90.00
#
_symmetry.space_group_name_H-M   'P 1'
#
loop_
_entity.id
_entity.type
_entity.pdbx_description
1 polymer ?
#
loop_
_entity_poly.entity_id
_entity_poly.type
_entity_poly.pdbx_seq_one_letter_code
_entity_poly.pdbx_strand_id
1 'polypeptide(L)'
;MVPAPPAAPWRPVPPETVVHVEHPGIVKDIDRAVASLGGEIKLGQYLHDEPHERTQRNLKLNLHPQDHFRVGIDASVTGVSNLVLKVTLPKRTGRRRPRNSGQQFVHDDDARTPQPGLRTQDLQRAMRDNVGRYDVQVVGQSSESHRFRRLPDFQFSTMDRAMAKRLANDVVSYDYDKIKHFSVDEVTGGLRPNTDLMPPPRFSLLDVPFNYLYMDNPAVKQVDAPDGGLTRHLKKNKSISRMHMLRADDDTVPTAPLPDCQPEESLSPNAKKMLHDLRALLLVRPVVTRRAALNLMTHDYAYELRYAVQYCSYMFKSGPFKDAYCRFGVDPRKDPEMRKHQTLVFQLKKRTRFHDPKEKWSYTAKGQAAKPRSERNLKSHEFDGVTPPAVEGKTWQIGDITDPLLVRLLSQAPVRAEFDPFQEGWFTNGTWATLRAILKDKLDMLQAGLVPDDADYEPLFAMPDTISDANLQDCFLADEGAAKLKSLTTAIRSIARVETPQGSKNADGSPMLNRWSSILTKDHDFPGAQAMLYAAGVPDKRAMKNDPQVGIASVWWEGNPCNMHLHDLGKEVKKAVEKEAMIGWQFNTVGVSDAITMGNEGMRFSLQTRELIADSIESVTCAQHHDACIAIPGCDKNMPGCIMAFARHNRPSIMIYGGSIMPGHSTSLGKPINVTSCFESHGAYIYDTLSNPNNPDQTKDQILTEIEEHACPGPGACGGMFTANTMATAIEAMGLSLPGSSSTPATSPAKMRECARAAQAIKVCMAQAITPRRLLTRAAFENAMVMMMALGGSTNGVLHLLAMANTAELQPPLTLDDFQRVSNKIPFIADLAPSGRHLMADLHAVGGNPAVMKLLLAAGLLDGSILTVTGKSLADNLAAFPPLPPDQAIIRPLANPIKPSGHIEVLRGNIAPAGAVAKITGKEGMAFTGRALVFDKEAALDAALNAGAIPRGENIVIVVRYEGPKGGPGMPEQLKASAALMGAKLTNVALITDGRYSGASHGFIVGHVCPEAAVGGPIALVRDGDTITIDAAAHTLDAVNVSEEDMRARRKEWKAPRPVVTRGVLAKYARLVGDASTGALTDRFDF
;
A
#
# COMPACT_ATOMS: atom_id res chain seq x y z
N MET A 1 -51.86 -21.60 -19.73
CA MET A 1 -51.79 -20.15 -19.48
C MET A 1 -51.59 -19.95 -17.98
N VAL A 2 -50.37 -19.61 -17.57
CA VAL A 2 -50.08 -19.25 -16.17
C VAL A 2 -50.67 -17.85 -15.97
N PRO A 3 -51.51 -17.61 -14.96
CA PRO A 3 -52.09 -16.28 -14.74
C PRO A 3 -50.94 -15.29 -14.51
N ALA A 4 -51.02 -14.12 -15.14
CA ALA A 4 -50.07 -13.05 -14.93
C ALA A 4 -49.95 -12.78 -13.41
N PRO A 5 -48.73 -12.67 -12.86
CA PRO A 5 -48.58 -12.39 -11.44
C PRO A 5 -49.36 -11.10 -11.11
N PRO A 6 -50.15 -11.09 -10.02
CA PRO A 6 -50.92 -9.91 -9.66
C PRO A 6 -49.95 -8.72 -9.53
N ALA A 7 -50.35 -7.57 -10.07
CA ALA A 7 -49.57 -6.35 -9.98
C ALA A 7 -49.18 -6.10 -8.51
N ALA A 8 -47.90 -5.83 -8.26
CA ALA A 8 -47.40 -5.62 -6.92
C ALA A 8 -48.23 -4.52 -6.22
N PRO A 9 -48.61 -4.71 -4.94
CA PRO A 9 -49.47 -3.76 -4.26
C PRO A 9 -48.74 -2.41 -4.10
N TRP A 10 -49.35 -1.36 -4.65
CA TRP A 10 -48.88 0.01 -4.44
C TRP A 10 -49.31 0.48 -3.05
N ARG A 11 -48.35 0.98 -2.26
CA ARG A 11 -48.58 1.55 -0.93
C ARG A 11 -48.06 2.99 -0.91
N PRO A 12 -48.88 3.98 -0.54
CA PRO A 12 -48.37 5.34 -0.34
C PRO A 12 -47.40 5.35 0.84
N VAL A 13 -46.30 6.08 0.72
CA VAL A 13 -45.36 6.30 1.81
C VAL A 13 -45.91 7.43 2.67
N PRO A 14 -46.16 7.21 3.98
CA PRO A 14 -46.59 8.30 4.86
C PRO A 14 -45.55 9.43 4.89
N PRO A 15 -45.97 10.71 5.02
CA PRO A 15 -45.05 11.85 5.08
C PRO A 15 -44.26 11.94 6.40
N GLU A 16 -44.43 10.97 7.30
CA GLU A 16 -43.75 10.90 8.59
C GLU A 16 -42.23 10.71 8.40
N THR A 17 -41.44 11.60 9.01
CA THR A 17 -39.97 11.53 8.95
C THR A 17 -39.46 10.53 9.99
N VAL A 18 -38.80 9.47 9.53
CA VAL A 18 -38.27 8.43 10.43
C VAL A 18 -36.76 8.58 10.58
N VAL A 19 -36.27 8.75 11.80
CA VAL A 19 -34.84 8.80 12.09
C VAL A 19 -34.35 7.40 12.49
N HIS A 20 -33.35 6.88 11.78
CA HIS A 20 -32.80 5.56 12.09
C HIS A 20 -31.60 5.68 13.05
N VAL A 21 -31.65 5.00 14.19
CA VAL A 21 -30.54 4.99 15.17
C VAL A 21 -30.03 3.57 15.36
N GLU A 22 -28.76 3.34 15.01
CA GLU A 22 -28.10 2.05 15.18
C GLU A 22 -27.50 1.96 16.59
N HIS A 23 -28.28 1.43 17.54
CA HIS A 23 -27.83 1.23 18.91
C HIS A 23 -26.82 0.05 18.97
N PRO A 24 -25.61 0.24 19.53
CA PRO A 24 -24.53 -0.75 19.45
C PRO A 24 -24.75 -2.00 20.32
N GLY A 25 -25.69 -1.95 21.27
CA GLY A 25 -26.09 -3.09 22.10
C GLY A 25 -27.46 -3.67 21.72
N ILE A 26 -27.67 -4.96 22.01
CA ILE A 26 -28.97 -5.63 21.82
C ILE A 26 -29.99 -5.02 22.79
N VAL A 27 -31.00 -4.34 22.24
CA VAL A 27 -32.09 -3.74 23.03
C VAL A 27 -33.05 -4.82 23.48
N LYS A 28 -33.05 -5.11 24.79
CA LYS A 28 -34.03 -6.00 25.44
C LYS A 28 -35.15 -5.24 26.15
N ASP A 29 -34.89 -3.97 26.46
CA ASP A 29 -35.76 -3.05 27.20
C ASP A 29 -35.66 -1.70 26.48
N ILE A 30 -36.79 -1.27 25.89
CA ILE A 30 -36.84 -0.07 25.04
C ILE A 30 -36.66 1.19 25.88
N ASP A 31 -37.25 1.24 27.07
CA ASP A 31 -37.21 2.43 27.94
C ASP A 31 -35.77 2.71 28.39
N ARG A 32 -34.99 1.65 28.66
CA ARG A 32 -33.55 1.79 28.97
C ARG A 32 -32.73 2.24 27.76
N ALA A 33 -33.07 1.81 26.55
CA ALA A 33 -32.40 2.25 25.33
C ALA A 33 -32.77 3.70 24.95
N VAL A 34 -34.00 4.13 25.24
CA VAL A 34 -34.40 5.53 25.12
C VAL A 34 -33.68 6.38 26.16
N ALA A 35 -33.59 5.90 27.41
CA ALA A 35 -32.83 6.57 28.47
C ALA A 35 -31.33 6.70 28.13
N SER A 36 -30.71 5.68 27.52
CA SER A 36 -29.30 5.73 27.10
C SER A 36 -29.02 6.81 26.05
N LEU A 37 -30.02 7.19 25.26
CA LEU A 37 -29.94 8.27 24.27
C LEU A 37 -30.39 9.64 24.82
N GLY A 38 -30.58 9.75 26.14
CA GLY A 38 -30.93 11.00 26.81
C GLY A 38 -32.40 11.12 27.24
N GLY A 39 -33.22 10.08 27.04
CA GLY A 39 -34.63 10.03 27.42
C GLY A 39 -35.57 10.65 26.38
N GLU A 40 -36.88 10.41 26.54
CA GLU A 40 -37.91 10.83 25.58
C GLU A 40 -37.90 12.34 25.30
N ILE A 41 -37.64 13.17 26.31
CA ILE A 41 -37.66 14.63 26.18
C ILE A 41 -36.52 15.11 25.26
N LYS A 42 -35.29 14.62 25.46
CA LYS A 42 -34.14 15.04 24.64
C LYS A 42 -34.19 14.47 23.24
N LEU A 43 -34.65 13.22 23.11
CA LEU A 43 -34.91 12.61 21.80
C LEU A 43 -36.03 13.35 21.06
N GLY A 44 -37.10 13.71 21.75
CA GLY A 44 -38.20 14.51 21.19
C GLY A 44 -37.72 15.88 20.70
N GLN A 45 -36.96 16.61 21.52
CA GLN A 45 -36.33 17.88 21.12
C GLN A 45 -35.46 17.70 19.87
N TYR A 46 -34.60 16.69 19.86
CA TYR A 46 -33.74 16.40 18.70
C TYR A 46 -34.54 16.06 17.43
N LEU A 47 -35.67 15.35 17.56
CA LEU A 47 -36.57 15.01 16.46
C LEU A 47 -37.46 16.18 15.99
N HIS A 48 -37.50 17.29 16.73
CA HIS A 48 -38.18 18.52 16.34
C HIS A 48 -37.23 19.59 15.77
N ASP A 49 -35.93 19.51 16.07
CA ASP A 49 -34.90 20.39 15.48
C ASP A 49 -34.88 20.22 13.94
N GLU A 50 -34.59 21.29 13.19
CA GLU A 50 -34.46 21.21 11.73
C GLU A 50 -33.22 20.38 11.32
N PRO A 51 -33.19 19.72 10.13
CA PRO A 51 -32.10 18.81 9.76
C PRO A 51 -30.68 19.42 9.81
N HIS A 52 -30.55 20.72 9.59
CA HIS A 52 -29.28 21.46 9.67
C HIS A 52 -28.83 21.77 11.10
N GLU A 53 -29.75 21.81 12.07
CA GLU A 53 -29.45 22.00 13.49
C GLU A 53 -29.05 20.67 14.17
N ARG A 54 -29.66 19.56 13.72
CA ARG A 54 -29.34 18.19 14.18
C ARG A 54 -27.90 17.78 13.93
N THR A 55 -27.34 18.19 12.79
CA THR A 55 -25.93 17.93 12.42
C THR A 55 -24.93 18.68 13.29
N GLN A 56 -25.33 19.77 13.97
CA GLN A 56 -24.46 20.49 14.90
C GLN A 56 -24.50 19.95 16.33
N ARG A 57 -25.63 19.40 16.78
CA ARG A 57 -25.81 18.96 18.18
C ARG A 57 -25.40 17.52 18.48
N ASN A 58 -25.25 16.67 17.45
CA ASN A 58 -24.88 15.24 17.51
C ASN A 58 -25.59 14.42 18.60
N LEU A 59 -26.45 13.48 18.21
CA LEU A 59 -27.06 12.53 19.15
C LEU A 59 -25.99 11.78 19.97
N LYS A 60 -26.13 11.73 21.30
CA LYS A 60 -25.16 11.10 22.21
C LYS A 60 -25.70 9.83 22.84
N LEU A 61 -24.86 8.81 22.97
CA LEU A 61 -25.16 7.54 23.62
C LEU A 61 -24.41 7.40 24.95
N ASN A 62 -25.16 7.20 26.04
CA ASN A 62 -24.69 6.91 27.38
C ASN A 62 -25.14 5.52 27.82
N LEU A 63 -24.23 4.53 27.86
CA LEU A 63 -24.60 3.15 28.22
C LEU A 63 -25.02 2.99 29.70
N HIS A 64 -24.71 3.96 30.55
CA HIS A 64 -25.16 4.05 31.95
C HIS A 64 -25.79 5.43 32.20
N PRO A 65 -27.03 5.68 31.73
CA PRO A 65 -27.65 7.00 31.78
C PRO A 65 -27.86 7.56 33.19
N GLN A 66 -27.84 6.70 34.21
CA GLN A 66 -27.90 7.04 35.63
C GLN A 66 -26.59 7.57 36.23
N ASP A 67 -25.44 7.41 35.55
CA ASP A 67 -24.16 7.95 35.99
C ASP A 67 -23.92 9.31 35.32
N HIS A 68 -24.28 10.38 36.04
CA HIS A 68 -24.23 11.76 35.54
C HIS A 68 -22.80 12.28 35.27
N PHE A 69 -21.77 11.55 35.68
CA PHE A 69 -20.37 11.96 35.53
C PHE A 69 -19.71 11.40 34.26
N ARG A 70 -20.45 10.63 33.45
CA ARG A 70 -19.94 10.02 32.21
C ARG A 70 -20.13 10.90 30.98
N VAL A 71 -19.22 10.74 30.02
CA VAL A 71 -19.30 11.38 28.71
C VAL A 71 -19.94 10.42 27.71
N GLY A 72 -20.97 10.91 27.01
CA GLY A 72 -21.66 10.15 25.97
C GLY A 72 -20.87 10.05 24.68
N ILE A 73 -21.10 8.96 23.94
CA ILE A 73 -20.49 8.69 22.64
C ILE A 73 -21.28 9.44 21.57
N ASP A 74 -20.62 10.29 20.79
CA ASP A 74 -21.27 11.04 19.71
C ASP A 74 -21.62 10.11 18.53
N ALA A 75 -22.82 10.27 17.98
CA ALA A 75 -23.24 9.60 16.76
C ALA A 75 -22.54 10.19 15.53
N SER A 76 -22.09 9.32 14.63
CA SER A 76 -21.82 9.67 13.23
C SER A 76 -23.13 9.64 12.44
N VAL A 77 -23.47 10.73 11.77
CA VAL A 77 -24.71 10.84 10.97
C VAL A 77 -24.39 10.52 9.52
N THR A 78 -25.19 9.68 8.88
CA THR A 78 -25.07 9.37 7.44
C THR A 78 -26.43 9.52 6.78
N GLY A 79 -26.50 10.28 5.68
CA GLY A 79 -27.72 10.37 4.86
C GLY A 79 -28.08 9.02 4.26
N VAL A 80 -29.34 8.62 4.37
CA VAL A 80 -29.88 7.37 3.81
C VAL A 80 -31.23 7.64 3.15
N SER A 81 -31.72 6.70 2.35
CA SER A 81 -33.04 6.81 1.70
C SER A 81 -33.80 5.49 1.81
N ASN A 82 -33.93 5.02 3.05
CA ASN A 82 -34.49 3.70 3.36
C ASN A 82 -35.98 3.80 3.71
N LEU A 83 -36.79 2.81 3.35
CA LEU A 83 -38.18 2.71 3.82
C LEU A 83 -38.27 1.84 5.07
N VAL A 84 -39.01 2.30 6.07
CA VAL A 84 -39.29 1.52 7.28
C VAL A 84 -40.63 0.83 7.12
N LEU A 85 -40.63 -0.50 7.28
CA LEU A 85 -41.80 -1.34 7.12
C LEU A 85 -42.15 -2.00 8.45
N LYS A 86 -43.41 -1.88 8.89
CA LYS A 86 -43.98 -2.66 9.98
C LYS A 86 -44.61 -3.91 9.37
N VAL A 87 -44.03 -5.06 9.67
CA VAL A 87 -44.54 -6.36 9.24
C VAL A 87 -45.21 -7.03 10.42
N THR A 88 -46.52 -7.18 10.36
CA THR A 88 -47.30 -7.89 11.38
C THR A 88 -47.50 -9.34 10.94
N LEU A 89 -46.94 -10.27 11.71
CA LEU A 89 -47.06 -11.70 11.48
C LEU A 89 -47.99 -12.32 12.53
N PRO A 90 -48.92 -13.22 12.17
CA PRO A 90 -49.71 -13.95 13.14
C PRO A 90 -48.80 -14.80 14.05
N LYS A 91 -49.19 -14.95 15.33
CA LYS A 91 -48.46 -15.78 16.30
C LYS A 91 -48.27 -17.18 15.72
N ARG A 92 -47.02 -17.65 15.72
CA ARG A 92 -46.66 -18.97 15.21
C ARG A 92 -47.30 -20.06 16.08
N THR A 93 -48.45 -20.58 15.67
CA THR A 93 -49.00 -21.83 16.21
C THR A 93 -48.30 -23.00 15.49
N GLY A 94 -47.57 -23.81 16.26
CA GLY A 94 -47.07 -25.11 15.83
C GLY A 94 -45.57 -25.22 15.51
N ARG A 95 -44.93 -26.23 16.10
CA ARG A 95 -43.69 -26.83 15.58
C ARG A 95 -43.72 -28.35 15.75
N ARG A 96 -43.88 -29.08 14.65
CA ARG A 96 -43.03 -30.21 14.21
C ARG A 96 -43.70 -30.90 13.04
N ARG A 97 -43.01 -30.95 11.91
CA ARG A 97 -43.19 -32.03 10.95
C ARG A 97 -41.83 -32.73 10.82
N PRO A 98 -41.76 -34.07 10.93
CA PRO A 98 -40.56 -34.79 10.56
C PRO A 98 -40.25 -34.52 9.08
N ARG A 99 -38.99 -34.33 8.72
CA ARG A 99 -38.60 -34.09 7.32
C ARG A 99 -39.17 -35.22 6.44
N ASN A 100 -39.83 -34.84 5.34
CA ASN A 100 -40.37 -35.68 4.25
C ASN A 100 -41.74 -36.38 4.44
N SER A 101 -42.56 -36.09 5.44
CA SER A 101 -43.69 -36.99 5.79
C SER A 101 -45.07 -36.81 5.11
N GLY A 102 -45.21 -36.18 3.93
CA GLY A 102 -46.51 -35.81 3.31
C GLY A 102 -47.59 -34.99 4.09
N GLN A 103 -47.64 -35.02 5.42
CA GLN A 103 -48.84 -34.68 6.22
C GLN A 103 -49.14 -33.18 6.43
N GLN A 104 -50.42 -32.86 6.64
CA GLN A 104 -50.93 -31.52 7.00
C GLN A 104 -50.70 -31.17 8.47
N PHE A 105 -50.55 -29.88 8.75
CA PHE A 105 -50.29 -29.34 10.10
C PHE A 105 -51.52 -29.48 11.01
N VAL A 106 -51.32 -29.91 12.25
CA VAL A 106 -52.33 -29.91 13.32
C VAL A 106 -52.02 -28.77 14.30
N HIS A 107 -53.07 -28.09 14.76
CA HIS A 107 -53.00 -27.00 15.72
C HIS A 107 -52.70 -27.52 17.13
N ASP A 108 -51.83 -26.80 17.84
CA ASP A 108 -51.53 -27.00 19.25
C ASP A 108 -51.66 -25.61 19.92
N ASP A 109 -52.54 -25.48 20.90
CA ASP A 109 -52.98 -24.20 21.47
C ASP A 109 -52.05 -23.67 22.57
N ASP A 110 -51.05 -24.43 23.01
CA ASP A 110 -50.09 -24.01 24.04
C ASP A 110 -48.79 -23.44 23.43
N ALA A 111 -48.84 -22.19 22.98
CA ALA A 111 -47.70 -21.50 22.39
C ALA A 111 -46.84 -20.73 23.43
N ARG A 112 -45.58 -21.16 23.61
CA ARG A 112 -44.53 -20.39 24.29
C ARG A 112 -44.25 -19.06 23.57
N THR A 113 -44.04 -18.01 24.37
CA THR A 113 -43.66 -16.65 23.96
C THR A 113 -42.43 -16.65 23.03
N PRO A 114 -42.37 -15.81 21.97
CA PRO A 114 -41.21 -15.76 21.08
C PRO A 114 -39.96 -15.32 21.84
N GLN A 115 -38.84 -16.04 21.66
CA GLN A 115 -37.56 -15.56 22.17
C GLN A 115 -37.05 -14.36 21.35
N PRO A 116 -36.51 -13.30 21.99
CA PRO A 116 -35.93 -12.17 21.29
C PRO A 116 -34.64 -12.58 20.57
N GLY A 117 -34.54 -12.27 19.27
CA GLY A 117 -33.36 -12.56 18.44
C GLY A 117 -33.61 -13.29 17.11
N LEU A 118 -34.75 -13.09 16.46
CA LEU A 118 -34.99 -13.65 15.12
C LEU A 118 -34.01 -13.02 14.11
N ARG A 119 -33.18 -13.85 13.44
CA ARG A 119 -32.30 -13.38 12.37
C ARG A 119 -33.15 -13.01 11.15
N THR A 120 -32.67 -12.14 10.27
CA THR A 120 -33.38 -11.70 9.05
C THR A 120 -33.89 -12.87 8.19
N GLN A 121 -33.14 -13.97 8.15
CA GLN A 121 -33.52 -15.20 7.46
C GLN A 121 -34.73 -15.90 8.10
N ASP A 122 -34.89 -15.84 9.43
CA ASP A 122 -36.01 -16.42 10.15
C ASP A 122 -37.31 -15.61 9.94
N LEU A 123 -37.20 -14.27 9.82
CA LEU A 123 -38.32 -13.39 9.48
C LEU A 123 -38.78 -13.60 8.03
N GLN A 124 -37.84 -13.65 7.07
CA GLN A 124 -38.14 -13.97 5.68
C GLN A 124 -38.76 -15.36 5.52
N ARG A 125 -38.36 -16.32 6.35
CA ARG A 125 -38.96 -17.65 6.40
C ARG A 125 -40.37 -17.60 6.99
N ALA A 126 -40.60 -16.86 8.07
CA ALA A 126 -41.93 -16.68 8.65
C ALA A 126 -42.92 -15.97 7.70
N MET A 127 -42.47 -14.99 6.92
CA MET A 127 -43.29 -14.36 5.88
C MET A 127 -43.63 -15.33 4.74
N ARG A 128 -42.67 -16.17 4.33
CA ARG A 128 -42.91 -17.27 3.36
C ARG A 128 -43.87 -18.32 3.90
N ASP A 129 -43.79 -18.63 5.20
CA ASP A 129 -44.66 -19.62 5.85
C ASP A 129 -46.08 -19.07 6.12
N ASN A 130 -46.31 -17.75 6.01
CA ASN A 130 -47.60 -17.08 6.28
C ASN A 130 -48.13 -16.28 5.07
N VAL A 131 -47.81 -16.67 3.83
CA VAL A 131 -48.22 -15.96 2.61
C VAL A 131 -49.74 -15.68 2.62
N GLY A 132 -50.11 -14.40 2.47
CA GLY A 132 -51.49 -13.92 2.50
C GLY A 132 -52.10 -13.71 3.89
N ARG A 133 -51.36 -14.01 4.96
CA ARG A 133 -51.82 -13.88 6.37
C ARG A 133 -50.97 -12.94 7.20
N TYR A 134 -49.98 -12.29 6.60
CA TYR A 134 -49.19 -11.22 7.23
C TYR A 134 -49.56 -9.88 6.62
N ASP A 135 -49.48 -8.83 7.42
CA ASP A 135 -49.74 -7.46 6.99
C ASP A 135 -48.42 -6.69 6.91
N VAL A 136 -48.29 -5.84 5.88
CA VAL A 136 -47.11 -4.98 5.67
C VAL A 136 -47.60 -3.55 5.52
N GLN A 137 -47.23 -2.73 6.50
CA GLN A 137 -47.50 -1.31 6.53
C GLN A 137 -46.19 -0.55 6.30
N VAL A 138 -46.19 0.39 5.35
CA VAL A 138 -45.10 1.36 5.21
C VAL A 138 -45.27 2.37 6.34
N VAL A 139 -44.26 2.47 7.20
CA VAL A 139 -44.26 3.39 8.34
C VAL A 139 -43.80 4.79 7.91
N GLY A 140 -42.77 4.85 7.06
CA GLY A 140 -42.26 6.11 6.54
C GLY A 140 -40.90 5.94 5.88
N GLN A 141 -40.32 7.05 5.43
CA GLN A 141 -38.98 7.08 4.86
C GLN A 141 -37.98 7.60 5.89
N SER A 142 -36.83 6.94 5.96
CA SER A 142 -35.69 7.38 6.72
C SER A 142 -34.67 8.07 5.83
N SER A 143 -34.43 9.34 6.12
CA SER A 143 -33.49 10.24 5.44
C SER A 143 -32.10 10.25 6.07
N GLU A 144 -31.97 9.80 7.32
CA GLU A 144 -30.72 9.84 8.08
C GLU A 144 -30.57 8.62 9.01
N SER A 145 -29.32 8.17 9.15
CA SER A 145 -28.92 7.08 10.04
C SER A 145 -27.81 7.53 11.00
N HIS A 146 -28.07 7.42 12.28
CA HIS A 146 -27.13 7.70 13.36
C HIS A 146 -26.40 6.41 13.77
N ARG A 147 -25.07 6.42 13.72
CA ARG A 147 -24.24 5.24 14.05
C ARG A 147 -23.16 5.60 15.04
N PHE A 148 -22.99 4.78 16.08
CA PHE A 148 -21.96 4.96 17.09
C PHE A 148 -20.79 4.03 16.80
N ARG A 149 -19.76 4.52 16.09
CA ARG A 149 -18.61 3.70 15.64
C ARG A 149 -17.34 3.87 16.48
N ARG A 150 -17.32 4.79 17.44
CA ARG A 150 -16.18 4.95 18.36
C ARG A 150 -16.23 3.82 19.39
N LEU A 151 -15.04 3.33 19.78
CA LEU A 151 -14.91 2.33 20.85
C LEU A 151 -15.57 2.87 22.12
N PRO A 152 -16.52 2.14 22.73
CA PRO A 152 -16.90 2.40 24.10
C PRO A 152 -15.75 1.92 24.97
N ASP A 153 -14.73 2.76 25.20
CA ASP A 153 -13.73 2.46 26.23
C ASP A 153 -14.46 2.12 27.52
N PHE A 154 -13.97 1.09 28.24
CA PHE A 154 -14.58 0.57 29.48
C PHE A 154 -15.00 1.73 30.38
N GLN A 155 -16.28 2.10 30.31
CA GLN A 155 -16.79 3.20 31.09
C GLN A 155 -16.87 2.69 32.53
N PHE A 156 -15.89 3.06 33.35
CA PHE A 156 -15.85 2.66 34.75
C PHE A 156 -17.04 3.28 35.49
N SER A 157 -17.81 2.48 36.25
CA SER A 157 -18.94 2.98 37.04
C SER A 157 -18.38 3.73 38.23
N THR A 158 -18.52 5.05 38.21
CA THR A 158 -18.16 5.84 39.40
C THR A 158 -19.19 5.61 40.50
N MET A 159 -20.43 5.30 40.11
CA MET A 159 -21.57 5.07 41.00
C MET A 159 -21.44 3.85 41.90
N ASP A 160 -20.48 2.94 41.72
CA ASP A 160 -20.25 1.85 42.69
C ASP A 160 -19.43 2.31 43.91
N ARG A 161 -18.83 3.50 43.86
CA ARG A 161 -18.06 4.10 44.97
C ARG A 161 -18.99 4.85 45.93
N ALA A 162 -18.69 4.74 47.23
CA ALA A 162 -19.53 5.34 48.27
C ALA A 162 -19.63 6.87 48.15
N MET A 163 -18.51 7.54 47.83
CA MET A 163 -18.47 8.99 47.61
C MET A 163 -19.35 9.44 46.44
N ALA A 164 -19.33 8.74 45.30
CA ALA A 164 -20.10 9.12 44.11
C ALA A 164 -21.61 8.95 44.34
N LYS A 165 -22.04 7.92 45.08
CA LYS A 165 -23.45 7.75 45.48
C LYS A 165 -23.92 8.87 46.40
N ARG A 166 -23.09 9.28 47.38
CA ARG A 166 -23.40 10.41 48.26
C ARG A 166 -23.47 11.73 47.47
N LEU A 167 -22.50 11.99 46.59
CA LEU A 167 -22.49 13.19 45.76
C LEU A 167 -23.72 13.25 44.84
N ALA A 168 -24.11 12.14 44.23
CA ALA A 168 -25.30 12.07 43.40
C ALA A 168 -26.60 12.30 44.21
N ASN A 169 -26.73 11.67 45.38
CA ASN A 169 -27.94 11.74 46.20
C ASN A 169 -28.08 13.07 46.96
N ASP A 170 -26.97 13.66 47.39
CA ASP A 170 -26.98 14.80 48.29
C ASP A 170 -26.72 16.12 47.54
N VAL A 171 -25.98 16.09 46.42
CA VAL A 171 -25.61 17.29 45.66
C VAL A 171 -26.29 17.38 44.30
N VAL A 172 -26.23 16.32 43.49
CA VAL A 172 -26.82 16.33 42.13
C VAL A 172 -28.36 16.27 42.16
N SER A 173 -28.94 15.87 43.29
CA SER A 173 -30.40 15.93 43.50
C SER A 173 -30.94 17.36 43.65
N TYR A 174 -30.07 18.38 43.73
CA TYR A 174 -30.41 19.78 43.95
C TYR A 174 -31.23 20.04 45.24
N ASP A 175 -31.19 19.10 46.19
CA ASP A 175 -31.81 19.23 47.51
C ASP A 175 -30.93 20.13 48.39
N TYR A 176 -31.39 21.37 48.61
CA TYR A 176 -30.62 22.41 49.27
C TYR A 176 -30.12 22.01 50.67
N ASP A 177 -30.95 21.33 51.46
CA ASP A 177 -30.57 20.94 52.82
C ASP A 177 -29.56 19.80 52.81
N LYS A 178 -29.65 18.86 51.86
CA LYS A 178 -28.63 17.81 51.70
C LYS A 178 -27.31 18.37 51.18
N ILE A 179 -27.35 19.29 50.22
CA ILE A 179 -26.16 19.98 49.69
C ILE A 179 -25.40 20.68 50.82
N LYS A 180 -26.12 21.34 51.72
CA LYS A 180 -25.54 22.11 52.83
C LYS A 180 -24.75 21.25 53.81
N HIS A 181 -25.12 19.98 53.98
CA HIS A 181 -24.49 19.04 54.91
C HIS A 181 -23.60 18.00 54.22
N PHE A 182 -23.44 18.08 52.90
CA PHE A 182 -22.57 17.19 52.15
C PHE A 182 -21.09 17.49 52.46
N SER A 183 -20.41 16.54 53.11
CA SER A 183 -18.98 16.63 53.45
C SER A 183 -18.17 15.58 52.69
N VAL A 184 -17.07 16.02 52.08
CA VAL A 184 -16.05 15.15 51.48
C VAL A 184 -15.09 14.79 52.61
N ASP A 185 -15.10 13.53 53.09
CA ASP A 185 -14.32 13.13 54.28
C ASP A 185 -12.88 13.64 54.21
N GLU A 186 -12.41 14.28 55.29
CA GLU A 186 -11.06 14.82 55.40
C GLU A 186 -10.04 13.69 55.25
N VAL A 187 -9.15 13.87 54.26
CA VAL A 187 -8.03 12.99 53.96
C VAL A 187 -7.16 12.85 55.21
N THR A 188 -7.29 11.73 55.91
CA THR A 188 -6.25 11.25 56.82
C THR A 188 -4.98 11.03 55.98
N GLY A 189 -3.88 11.62 56.43
CA GLY A 189 -2.60 11.52 55.74
C GLY A 189 -2.15 10.07 55.56
N GLY A 190 -1.93 9.67 54.31
CA GLY A 190 -1.10 8.52 53.94
C GLY A 190 -1.72 7.12 54.05
N LEU A 191 -1.47 6.32 52.99
CA LEU A 191 -1.27 4.86 53.03
C LEU A 191 -2.46 3.94 53.37
N ARG A 192 -3.49 3.89 52.50
CA ARG A 192 -4.28 2.65 52.28
C ARG A 192 -4.61 2.45 50.80
N PRO A 193 -4.68 1.19 50.28
CA PRO A 193 -5.22 0.92 48.95
C PRO A 193 -6.75 1.16 48.98
N ASN A 194 -7.28 1.83 47.95
CA ASN A 194 -8.67 2.32 47.82
C ASN A 194 -9.04 3.56 48.65
N THR A 195 -8.26 4.64 48.52
CA THR A 195 -8.79 5.99 48.80
C THR A 195 -9.86 6.32 47.74
N ASP A 196 -11.07 6.71 48.15
CA ASP A 196 -12.22 7.04 47.29
C ASP A 196 -12.02 8.39 46.55
N LEU A 197 -10.90 8.52 45.83
CA LEU A 197 -10.69 9.60 44.87
C LEU A 197 -11.47 9.26 43.60
N MET A 198 -12.46 10.09 43.25
CA MET A 198 -13.06 10.03 41.92
C MET A 198 -11.93 10.21 40.89
N PRO A 199 -11.78 9.30 39.91
CA PRO A 199 -10.90 9.58 38.80
C PRO A 199 -11.35 10.89 38.14
N PRO A 200 -10.41 11.74 37.66
CA PRO A 200 -10.78 13.00 37.04
C PRO A 200 -11.81 12.74 35.93
N PRO A 201 -12.78 13.63 35.68
CA PRO A 201 -13.87 13.44 34.69
C PRO A 201 -13.39 13.22 33.24
N ARG A 202 -12.07 13.19 33.01
CA ARG A 202 -11.43 12.99 31.73
C ARG A 202 -10.19 12.12 31.89
N PHE A 203 -10.35 10.82 31.74
CA PHE A 203 -9.28 10.04 31.11
C PHE A 203 -9.41 10.23 29.60
N SER A 204 -8.85 11.35 29.12
CA SER A 204 -8.42 11.63 27.73
C SER A 204 -9.46 11.57 26.57
N LEU A 205 -9.42 12.55 25.66
CA LEU A 205 -9.95 12.45 24.27
C LEU A 205 -8.81 12.28 23.25
N LEU A 206 -7.61 11.92 23.71
CA LEU A 206 -6.41 11.77 22.90
C LEU A 206 -6.16 10.28 22.68
N ASP A 207 -5.96 9.88 21.41
CA ASP A 207 -5.67 8.51 20.95
C ASP A 207 -4.27 7.98 21.38
N VAL A 208 -3.58 8.66 22.31
CA VAL A 208 -2.22 8.30 22.77
C VAL A 208 -2.04 8.66 24.26
N PRO A 209 -1.46 7.78 25.11
CA PRO A 209 -1.38 8.02 26.55
C PRO A 209 -0.24 8.99 26.90
N PHE A 210 -0.51 9.95 27.79
CA PHE A 210 0.53 10.78 28.43
C PHE A 210 0.69 10.42 29.91
N ASN A 211 1.92 10.49 30.40
CA ASN A 211 2.27 10.34 31.81
C ASN A 211 1.71 11.48 32.65
N TYR A 212 0.87 11.14 33.62
CA TYR A 212 0.33 12.03 34.64
C TYR A 212 1.37 12.25 35.75
N LEU A 213 1.77 13.49 36.03
CA LEU A 213 2.57 13.86 37.20
C LEU A 213 1.73 14.84 38.04
N TYR A 214 1.30 14.40 39.22
CA TYR A 214 0.54 15.20 40.18
C TYR A 214 1.51 16.06 41.02
N MET A 215 1.20 17.34 41.19
CA MET A 215 1.88 18.21 42.16
C MET A 215 0.86 19.16 42.81
N ASP A 216 1.01 19.39 44.11
CA ASP A 216 0.12 20.25 44.89
C ASP A 216 0.19 21.73 44.48
N ASN A 217 -0.96 22.42 44.63
CA ASN A 217 -1.12 23.83 44.29
C ASN A 217 -0.24 24.72 45.19
N PRO A 218 0.81 25.40 44.67
CA PRO A 218 1.78 26.16 45.47
C PRO A 218 1.27 27.55 45.90
N ALA A 219 -0.04 27.70 46.13
CA ALA A 219 -0.71 28.96 46.44
C ALA A 219 -1.39 29.00 47.82
N VAL A 220 -1.35 27.90 48.59
CA VAL A 220 -1.81 27.87 49.99
C VAL A 220 -0.61 28.14 50.90
N LYS A 221 -0.68 29.18 51.73
CA LYS A 221 0.23 29.36 52.87
C LYS A 221 -0.56 29.25 54.16
N GLN A 222 -0.06 28.43 55.07
CA GLN A 222 -0.46 28.40 56.47
C GLN A 222 0.47 29.33 57.25
N VAL A 223 -0.12 30.15 58.13
CA VAL A 223 0.61 30.96 59.10
C VAL A 223 -0.09 30.76 60.45
N ASP A 224 0.70 30.58 61.49
CA ASP A 224 0.21 30.42 62.85
C ASP A 224 -0.29 31.76 63.38
N ALA A 225 -1.52 31.81 63.88
CA ALA A 225 -2.02 32.98 64.59
C ALA A 225 -1.41 33.03 66.01
N PRO A 226 -1.30 34.21 66.63
CA PRO A 226 -0.66 34.38 67.94
C PRO A 226 -1.32 33.61 69.09
N ASP A 227 -2.52 33.09 68.89
CA ASP A 227 -3.32 32.31 69.83
C ASP A 227 -3.26 30.78 69.60
N GLY A 228 -2.40 30.32 68.69
CA GLY A 228 -2.18 28.88 68.44
C GLY A 228 -3.17 28.24 67.47
N GLY A 229 -4.02 29.04 66.79
CA GLY A 229 -4.86 28.58 65.68
C GLY A 229 -4.18 28.71 64.31
N LEU A 230 -4.26 27.66 63.48
CA LEU A 230 -3.78 27.68 62.09
C LEU A 230 -4.70 28.53 61.19
N THR A 231 -4.24 29.67 60.71
CA THR A 231 -5.03 30.51 59.79
C THR A 231 -4.64 30.24 58.34
N ARG A 232 -5.60 29.82 57.50
CA ARG A 232 -5.40 29.59 56.05
C ARG A 232 -5.74 30.85 55.25
N HIS A 233 -4.74 31.46 54.62
CA HIS A 233 -4.97 32.50 53.63
C HIS A 233 -5.12 31.92 52.22
N LEU A 234 -6.33 31.99 51.67
CA LEU A 234 -6.61 31.78 50.25
C LEU A 234 -6.32 33.08 49.49
N LYS A 235 -5.31 33.05 48.61
CA LYS A 235 -5.08 34.15 47.66
C LYS A 235 -6.26 34.19 46.68
N LYS A 236 -7.08 35.25 46.73
CA LYS A 236 -8.16 35.53 45.77
C LYS A 236 -7.67 35.36 44.32
N ASN A 237 -8.58 34.89 43.46
CA ASN A 237 -8.39 34.61 42.03
C ASN A 237 -7.39 35.56 41.34
N LYS A 238 -6.48 34.98 40.54
CA LYS A 238 -5.66 35.73 39.59
C LYS A 238 -6.59 36.61 38.74
N SER A 239 -6.40 37.94 38.77
CA SER A 239 -7.00 38.78 37.74
C SER A 239 -6.54 38.27 36.38
N ILE A 240 -7.49 37.97 35.51
CA ILE A 240 -7.20 37.64 34.12
C ILE A 240 -6.86 38.98 33.46
N SER A 241 -5.61 39.20 33.08
CA SER A 241 -5.25 40.39 32.29
C SER A 241 -6.01 40.35 30.98
N ARG A 242 -6.81 41.38 30.70
CA ARG A 242 -7.55 41.55 29.44
C ARG A 242 -6.83 42.62 28.62
N MET A 243 -6.38 42.27 27.43
CA MET A 243 -5.67 43.15 26.49
C MET A 243 -6.38 43.08 25.14
N HIS A 244 -6.32 44.16 24.36
CA HIS A 244 -6.73 44.15 22.95
C HIS A 244 -5.91 43.13 22.13
N MET A 245 -6.61 42.22 21.46
CA MET A 245 -6.01 41.17 20.63
C MET A 245 -6.60 41.24 19.21
N LEU A 246 -5.87 41.82 18.27
CA LEU A 246 -6.30 42.09 16.89
C LEU A 246 -5.97 40.94 15.93
N ARG A 247 -6.65 40.83 14.79
CA ARG A 247 -6.21 40.01 13.66
C ARG A 247 -5.31 40.85 12.74
N ALA A 248 -4.51 40.18 11.90
CA ALA A 248 -3.58 40.83 10.99
C ALA A 248 -4.26 41.78 9.98
N ASP A 249 -5.53 41.50 9.65
CA ASP A 249 -6.38 42.17 8.66
C ASP A 249 -7.34 43.21 9.26
N ASP A 250 -7.30 43.49 10.57
CA ASP A 250 -8.19 44.48 11.19
C ASP A 250 -7.82 45.92 10.76
N ASP A 251 -8.78 46.74 10.31
CA ASP A 251 -8.50 48.06 9.69
C ASP A 251 -7.92 49.14 10.64
N THR A 252 -8.16 49.00 11.95
CA THR A 252 -7.82 50.02 12.95
C THR A 252 -7.09 49.46 14.16
N VAL A 253 -6.16 50.24 14.72
CA VAL A 253 -5.42 49.87 15.94
C VAL A 253 -5.91 50.66 17.16
N PRO A 254 -5.96 50.05 18.36
CA PRO A 254 -6.37 50.74 19.58
C PRO A 254 -5.41 51.87 19.98
N THR A 255 -5.97 52.97 20.50
CA THR A 255 -5.23 54.14 21.01
C THR A 255 -5.23 54.25 22.54
N ALA A 256 -6.01 53.41 23.23
CA ALA A 256 -6.15 53.41 24.68
C ALA A 256 -6.43 51.99 25.22
N PRO A 257 -6.30 51.75 26.55
CA PRO A 257 -6.68 50.49 27.20
C PRO A 257 -8.17 50.14 27.06
N LEU A 258 -8.53 48.89 27.35
CA LEU A 258 -9.92 48.45 27.37
C LEU A 258 -10.75 49.24 28.40
N PRO A 259 -12.03 49.56 28.12
CA PRO A 259 -12.88 50.35 29.01
C PRO A 259 -13.10 49.73 30.41
N ASP A 260 -12.99 48.40 30.54
CA ASP A 260 -13.14 47.67 31.79
C ASP A 260 -11.81 47.47 32.56
N CYS A 261 -10.73 48.10 32.11
CA CYS A 261 -9.44 48.04 32.80
C CYS A 261 -9.51 48.83 34.12
N GLN A 262 -8.91 48.28 35.19
CA GLN A 262 -8.90 48.94 36.51
C GLN A 262 -8.07 50.23 36.48
N PRO A 263 -8.28 51.22 37.37
CA PRO A 263 -7.44 52.43 37.40
C PRO A 263 -5.97 52.10 37.65
N GLU A 264 -5.03 52.83 37.04
CA GLU A 264 -3.58 52.60 37.22
C GLU A 264 -3.14 52.74 38.68
N GLU A 265 -3.85 53.55 39.46
CA GLU A 265 -3.62 53.77 40.89
C GLU A 265 -3.79 52.49 41.71
N SER A 266 -4.60 51.54 41.22
CA SER A 266 -4.86 50.25 41.86
C SER A 266 -3.71 49.24 41.71
N LEU A 267 -2.72 49.54 40.87
CA LEU A 267 -1.54 48.69 40.67
C LEU A 267 -0.61 48.68 41.88
N SER A 268 0.03 47.54 42.13
CA SER A 268 1.08 47.43 43.14
C SER A 268 2.26 48.37 42.81
N PRO A 269 3.06 48.80 43.80
CA PRO A 269 4.22 49.67 43.54
C PRO A 269 5.18 49.09 42.49
N ASN A 270 5.40 47.78 42.50
CA ASN A 270 6.25 47.09 41.52
C ASN A 270 5.60 47.03 40.14
N ALA A 271 4.28 46.87 40.04
CA ALA A 271 3.55 46.90 38.79
C ALA A 271 3.49 48.32 38.18
N LYS A 272 3.42 49.37 39.00
CA LYS A 272 3.52 50.77 38.55
C LYS A 272 4.90 51.09 37.99
N LYS A 273 5.96 50.64 38.67
CA LYS A 273 7.34 50.77 38.17
C LYS A 273 7.52 50.03 36.84
N MET A 274 7.05 48.79 36.75
CA MET A 274 7.05 48.01 35.51
C MET A 274 6.25 48.69 34.39
N LEU A 275 5.11 49.32 34.69
CA LEU A 275 4.32 50.07 33.71
C LEU A 275 5.07 51.32 33.21
N HIS A 276 5.69 52.07 34.11
CA HIS A 276 6.52 53.23 33.75
C HIS A 276 7.67 52.82 32.81
N ASP A 277 8.40 51.78 33.19
CA ASP A 277 9.57 51.32 32.43
C ASP A 277 9.16 50.67 31.10
N LEU A 278 8.04 49.96 31.05
CA LEU A 278 7.48 49.42 29.81
C LEU A 278 6.99 50.53 28.87
N ARG A 279 6.41 51.61 29.39
CA ARG A 279 6.05 52.79 28.60
C ARG A 279 7.29 53.48 28.03
N ALA A 280 8.32 53.66 28.85
CA ALA A 280 9.60 54.20 28.41
C ALA A 280 10.23 53.34 27.30
N LEU A 281 10.19 52.00 27.45
CA LEU A 281 10.66 51.08 26.43
C LEU A 281 9.84 51.17 25.13
N LEU A 282 8.51 51.19 25.23
CA LEU A 282 7.63 51.30 24.06
C LEU A 282 7.68 52.66 23.37
N LEU A 283 8.19 53.71 24.02
CA LEU A 283 8.51 54.99 23.36
C LEU A 283 9.67 54.85 22.38
N VAL A 284 10.70 54.10 22.78
CA VAL A 284 11.93 53.90 21.99
C VAL A 284 11.78 52.73 21.01
N ARG A 285 11.05 51.69 21.41
CA ARG A 285 10.84 50.46 20.67
C ARG A 285 9.34 50.12 20.65
N PRO A 286 8.58 50.66 19.69
CA PRO A 286 7.11 50.64 19.70
C PRO A 286 6.49 49.25 19.56
N VAL A 287 7.25 48.26 19.08
CA VAL A 287 6.84 46.86 19.02
C VAL A 287 7.92 45.97 19.63
N VAL A 288 7.57 45.26 20.70
CA VAL A 288 8.54 44.47 21.47
C VAL A 288 7.97 43.12 21.89
N THR A 289 8.74 42.04 21.73
CA THR A 289 8.33 40.74 22.28
C THR A 289 8.42 40.73 23.80
N ARG A 290 7.62 39.86 24.44
CA ARG A 290 7.64 39.71 25.90
C ARG A 290 9.04 39.46 26.47
N ARG A 291 9.84 38.63 25.77
CA ARG A 291 11.20 38.29 26.19
C ARG A 291 12.13 39.49 26.07
N ALA A 292 12.11 40.20 24.94
CA ALA A 292 12.90 41.42 24.76
C ALA A 292 12.54 42.48 25.82
N ALA A 293 11.25 42.67 26.10
CA ALA A 293 10.81 43.60 27.15
C ALA A 293 11.40 43.25 28.52
N LEU A 294 11.33 41.98 28.93
CA LEU A 294 11.90 41.53 30.21
C LEU A 294 13.42 41.62 30.30
N ASN A 295 14.11 41.55 29.16
CA ASN A 295 15.56 41.59 29.08
C ASN A 295 16.08 43.03 29.08
N LEU A 296 15.44 43.92 28.31
CA LEU A 296 15.84 45.32 28.16
C LEU A 296 15.52 46.18 29.39
N MET A 297 14.51 45.81 30.19
CA MET A 297 14.17 46.54 31.41
C MET A 297 14.88 46.02 32.68
N THR A 298 15.59 44.87 32.58
CA THR A 298 16.36 44.24 33.68
C THR A 298 15.71 44.32 35.07
N HIS A 299 14.60 43.59 35.29
CA HIS A 299 13.86 43.62 36.56
C HIS A 299 13.78 42.29 37.30
N ASP A 300 13.90 42.33 38.63
CA ASP A 300 13.73 41.19 39.54
C ASP A 300 12.26 40.73 39.67
N TYR A 301 11.31 41.54 39.19
CA TYR A 301 9.87 41.31 39.32
C TYR A 301 9.18 41.01 37.97
N ALA A 302 9.79 40.18 37.13
CA ALA A 302 9.30 39.81 35.79
C ALA A 302 7.83 39.34 35.74
N TYR A 303 7.30 38.83 36.85
CA TYR A 303 5.91 38.39 36.97
C TYR A 303 4.90 39.54 36.88
N GLU A 304 5.29 40.76 37.27
CA GLU A 304 4.40 41.94 37.28
C GLU A 304 4.11 42.48 35.87
N LEU A 305 4.91 42.11 34.86
CA LEU A 305 4.73 42.52 33.46
C LEU A 305 3.30 42.27 32.95
N ARG A 306 2.71 41.13 33.33
CA ARG A 306 1.35 40.74 32.89
C ARG A 306 0.27 41.73 33.33
N TYR A 307 0.49 42.49 34.40
CA TYR A 307 -0.47 43.47 34.89
C TYR A 307 -0.23 44.86 34.28
N ALA A 308 1.01 45.16 33.87
CA ALA A 308 1.37 46.43 33.26
C ALA A 308 0.99 46.51 31.77
N VAL A 309 1.15 45.41 31.03
CA VAL A 309 1.02 45.41 29.55
C VAL A 309 -0.35 45.89 29.04
N GLN A 310 -1.43 45.64 29.78
CA GLN A 310 -2.79 46.03 29.41
C GLN A 310 -3.03 47.56 29.37
N TYR A 311 -2.15 48.35 30.02
CA TYR A 311 -2.28 49.82 30.13
C TYR A 311 -1.51 50.61 29.08
N CYS A 312 -0.70 49.94 28.26
CA CYS A 312 0.20 50.62 27.32
C CYS A 312 0.36 49.92 25.97
N SER A 313 -0.18 48.72 25.80
CA SER A 313 0.01 47.94 24.57
C SER A 313 -1.19 47.07 24.19
N TYR A 314 -1.23 46.70 22.90
CA TYR A 314 -2.10 45.68 22.32
C TYR A 314 -1.25 44.61 21.60
N MET A 315 -1.87 43.53 21.13
CA MET A 315 -1.17 42.45 20.40
C MET A 315 -1.95 41.98 19.18
N PHE A 316 -1.24 41.42 18.19
CA PHE A 316 -1.83 40.68 17.08
C PHE A 316 -1.92 39.17 17.40
N LYS A 317 -3.05 38.54 17.06
CA LYS A 317 -3.32 37.10 17.14
C LYS A 317 -2.72 36.31 15.98
N SER A 318 -2.58 36.94 14.82
CA SER A 318 -2.11 36.35 13.58
C SER A 318 -1.23 37.34 12.81
N GLY A 319 -0.53 36.84 11.78
CA GLY A 319 0.31 37.67 10.91
C GLY A 319 1.73 37.94 11.43
N PRO A 320 2.46 38.84 10.75
CA PRO A 320 3.89 39.07 10.94
C PRO A 320 4.29 39.67 12.30
N PHE A 321 3.36 40.21 13.09
CA PHE A 321 3.64 40.84 14.40
C PHE A 321 3.06 40.07 15.60
N LYS A 322 2.72 38.79 15.40
CA LYS A 322 2.15 37.95 16.46
C LYS A 322 3.10 37.79 17.66
N ASP A 323 2.53 37.69 18.86
CA ASP A 323 3.30 37.49 20.10
C ASP A 323 4.25 38.67 20.48
N ALA A 324 4.03 39.86 19.92
CA ALA A 324 4.68 41.12 20.29
C ALA A 324 3.70 42.17 20.82
N TYR A 325 4.13 42.90 21.85
CA TYR A 325 3.40 44.05 22.40
C TYR A 325 3.61 45.27 21.52
N CYS A 326 2.52 45.79 20.96
CA CYS A 326 2.47 46.98 20.13
C CYS A 326 1.96 48.16 20.96
N ARG A 327 2.67 49.28 20.93
CA ARG A 327 2.24 50.50 21.63
C ARG A 327 0.92 51.00 21.07
N PHE A 328 0.01 51.43 21.94
CA PHE A 328 -1.24 52.05 21.52
C PHE A 328 -1.00 53.24 20.58
N GLY A 329 -1.83 53.31 19.52
CA GLY A 329 -1.76 54.35 18.49
C GLY A 329 -0.67 54.18 17.43
N VAL A 330 0.18 53.15 17.51
CA VAL A 330 1.19 52.86 16.48
C VAL A 330 0.77 51.62 15.69
N ASP A 331 0.48 51.77 14.39
CA ASP A 331 0.19 50.63 13.51
C ASP A 331 1.46 50.19 12.75
N PRO A 332 2.08 49.06 13.12
CA PRO A 332 3.33 48.63 12.51
C PRO A 332 3.18 48.13 11.06
N ARG A 333 1.94 48.03 10.55
CA ARG A 333 1.66 47.61 9.16
C ARG A 333 1.74 48.76 8.17
N LYS A 334 1.72 50.01 8.65
CA LYS A 334 1.68 51.21 7.79
C LYS A 334 3.05 51.82 7.51
N ASP A 335 4.04 51.47 8.32
CA ASP A 335 5.41 52.01 8.22
C ASP A 335 6.39 50.87 7.88
N PRO A 336 7.02 50.89 6.68
CA PRO A 336 8.03 49.91 6.29
C PRO A 336 9.22 49.84 7.25
N GLU A 337 9.52 50.89 8.03
CA GLU A 337 10.59 50.87 9.04
C GLU A 337 10.26 49.97 10.23
N MET A 338 8.98 49.64 10.42
CA MET A 338 8.53 48.68 11.43
C MET A 338 8.76 47.22 11.01
N ARG A 339 9.25 46.96 9.78
CA ARG A 339 9.59 45.60 9.31
C ARG A 339 10.59 44.89 10.23
N LYS A 340 11.53 45.63 10.81
CA LYS A 340 12.49 45.10 11.81
C LYS A 340 11.82 44.54 13.08
N HIS A 341 10.56 44.87 13.32
CA HIS A 341 9.81 44.36 14.46
C HIS A 341 8.91 43.16 14.15
N GLN A 342 8.88 42.69 12.89
CA GLN A 342 8.19 41.45 12.53
C GLN A 342 8.79 40.26 13.31
N THR A 343 7.98 39.24 13.52
CA THR A 343 8.18 38.16 14.47
C THR A 343 8.31 36.83 13.75
N LEU A 344 9.29 36.03 14.17
CA LEU A 344 9.53 34.67 13.72
C LEU A 344 9.28 33.70 14.87
N VAL A 345 8.43 32.71 14.65
CA VAL A 345 8.06 31.71 15.66
C VAL A 345 8.52 30.33 15.23
N PHE A 346 9.28 29.66 16.09
CA PHE A 346 9.78 28.31 15.89
C PHE A 346 9.30 27.36 17.00
N GLN A 347 9.00 26.11 16.62
CA GLN A 347 8.91 25.03 17.59
C GLN A 347 10.29 24.40 17.75
N LEU A 348 10.99 24.77 18.83
CA LEU A 348 12.23 24.10 19.22
C LEU A 348 11.90 22.69 19.72
N LYS A 349 12.68 21.68 19.29
CA LYS A 349 12.60 20.34 19.86
C LYS A 349 12.96 20.44 21.35
N LYS A 350 12.13 19.87 22.23
CA LYS A 350 12.45 19.85 23.67
C LYS A 350 13.75 19.09 23.85
N ARG A 351 14.76 19.74 24.43
CA ARG A 351 15.94 19.07 24.96
C ARG A 351 15.46 17.97 25.91
N THR A 352 15.78 16.71 25.61
CA THR A 352 15.71 15.62 26.59
C THR A 352 16.67 15.99 27.71
N ARG A 353 16.15 16.62 28.77
CA ARG A 353 16.90 16.73 30.01
C ARG A 353 17.03 15.30 30.53
N PHE A 354 18.21 14.71 30.37
CA PHE A 354 18.66 13.73 31.35
C PHE A 354 18.72 14.48 32.68
N HIS A 355 17.84 14.11 33.61
CA HIS A 355 18.06 14.44 35.00
C HIS A 355 19.35 13.73 35.41
N ASP A 356 20.40 14.50 35.71
CA ASP A 356 21.47 13.99 36.55
C ASP A 356 20.83 13.59 37.89
N PRO A 357 20.92 12.32 38.34
CA PRO A 357 20.38 11.89 39.63
C PRO A 357 20.96 12.68 40.83
N LYS A 358 22.03 13.45 40.63
CA LYS A 358 22.66 14.29 41.67
C LYS A 358 22.22 15.75 41.68
N GLU A 359 21.51 16.27 40.67
CA GLU A 359 20.95 17.63 40.74
C GLU A 359 19.70 17.64 41.62
N LYS A 360 19.89 17.90 42.91
CA LYS A 360 18.79 18.20 43.84
C LYS A 360 18.00 19.40 43.29
N TRP A 361 16.69 19.21 43.13
CA TRP A 361 15.74 20.25 42.79
C TRP A 361 15.83 21.41 43.81
N SER A 362 16.55 22.49 43.47
CA SER A 362 16.49 23.71 44.27
C SER A 362 15.19 24.46 43.92
N TYR A 363 14.15 24.25 44.71
CA TYR A 363 12.98 25.12 44.69
C TYR A 363 13.39 26.51 45.21
N THR A 364 13.39 27.52 44.34
CA THR A 364 13.43 28.92 44.79
C THR A 364 12.02 29.27 45.28
N ALA A 365 11.89 29.45 46.59
CA ALA A 365 10.63 29.81 47.23
C ALA A 365 10.18 31.23 46.79
N LYS A 366 8.88 31.41 46.55
CA LYS A 366 8.27 32.73 46.31
C LYS A 366 8.64 33.69 47.46
N GLY A 367 9.43 34.71 47.13
CA GLY A 367 9.87 35.75 48.07
C GLY A 367 11.39 35.89 48.18
N GLN A 368 12.18 34.98 47.61
CA GLN A 368 13.62 35.20 47.46
C GLN A 368 13.89 36.10 46.25
N ALA A 369 14.82 37.03 46.39
CA ALA A 369 15.37 37.80 45.28
C ALA A 369 15.73 36.83 44.15
N ALA A 370 15.33 37.16 42.92
CA ALA A 370 15.68 36.37 41.76
C ALA A 370 17.21 36.14 41.79
N LYS A 371 17.66 34.89 41.62
CA LYS A 371 19.09 34.63 41.42
C LYS A 371 19.56 35.61 40.33
N PRO A 372 20.69 36.34 40.55
CA PRO A 372 21.15 37.33 39.58
C PRO A 372 21.18 36.68 38.20
N ARG A 373 20.44 37.26 37.25
CA ARG A 373 20.41 36.77 35.87
C ARG A 373 21.85 36.83 35.38
N SER A 374 22.41 35.69 34.99
CA SER A 374 23.70 35.66 34.30
C SER A 374 23.64 36.57 33.07
N GLU A 375 24.76 37.16 32.65
CA GLU A 375 24.83 37.97 31.42
C GLU A 375 24.15 37.28 30.22
N ARG A 376 24.32 35.95 30.13
CA ARG A 376 23.69 35.09 29.12
C ARG A 376 22.15 35.16 29.10
N ASN A 377 21.51 35.33 30.27
CA ASN A 377 20.06 35.45 30.35
C ASN A 377 19.55 36.84 29.96
N LEU A 378 20.36 37.89 30.15
CA LEU A 378 20.01 39.28 29.84
C LEU A 378 19.95 39.53 28.32
N LYS A 379 20.75 38.82 27.52
CA LYS A 379 20.72 38.90 26.05
C LYS A 379 19.94 37.78 25.37
N SER A 380 19.18 36.99 26.12
CA SER A 380 18.47 35.81 25.60
C SER A 380 17.38 36.07 24.54
N HIS A 381 17.10 37.34 24.23
CA HIS A 381 16.19 37.76 23.17
C HIS A 381 16.89 37.99 21.83
N GLU A 382 18.21 38.23 21.87
CA GLU A 382 19.07 38.38 20.70
C GLU A 382 19.41 37.00 20.14
N PHE A 383 19.57 36.89 18.82
CA PHE A 383 20.11 35.71 18.15
C PHE A 383 21.40 36.09 17.41
N ASP A 384 22.53 35.74 18.01
CA ASP A 384 23.88 36.04 17.51
C ASP A 384 24.47 34.93 16.63
N GLY A 385 23.77 33.80 16.47
CA GLY A 385 24.22 32.66 15.65
C GLY A 385 25.21 31.72 16.33
N VAL A 386 25.72 32.07 17.51
CA VAL A 386 26.80 31.35 18.20
C VAL A 386 26.43 30.95 19.62
N THR A 387 25.60 31.73 20.31
CA THR A 387 25.19 31.45 21.68
C THR A 387 23.95 30.54 21.69
N PRO A 388 24.01 29.34 22.32
CA PRO A 388 22.83 28.47 22.36
C PRO A 388 21.68 29.16 23.11
N PRO A 389 20.47 29.17 22.52
CA PRO A 389 19.33 29.91 23.05
C PRO A 389 18.85 29.32 24.38
N ALA A 390 18.35 30.19 25.27
CA ALA A 390 17.66 29.74 26.48
C ALA A 390 16.40 28.94 26.12
N VAL A 391 16.17 27.80 26.79
CA VAL A 391 15.16 26.77 26.47
C VAL A 391 13.70 27.29 26.46
N GLU A 392 13.46 28.52 26.91
CA GLU A 392 12.13 29.07 27.19
C GLU A 392 11.53 29.94 26.08
N GLY A 393 12.27 30.29 25.02
CA GLY A 393 11.81 31.23 23.97
C GLY A 393 11.51 30.57 22.62
N LYS A 394 10.32 30.82 22.05
CA LYS A 394 9.90 30.37 20.71
C LYS A 394 9.85 31.48 19.66
N THR A 395 9.94 32.74 20.07
CA THR A 395 9.64 33.92 19.24
C THR A 395 10.81 34.91 19.24
N TRP A 396 11.28 35.31 18.06
CA TRP A 396 12.29 36.37 17.85
C TRP A 396 11.73 37.49 16.98
N GLN A 397 12.24 38.72 17.16
CA GLN A 397 12.00 39.80 16.19
C GLN A 397 13.17 39.90 15.22
N ILE A 398 12.90 40.30 13.98
CA ILE A 398 13.94 40.47 12.96
C ILE A 398 15.09 41.36 13.48
N GLY A 399 14.79 42.48 14.12
CA GLY A 399 15.77 43.44 14.62
C GLY A 399 16.54 42.97 15.84
N ASP A 400 16.20 41.82 16.42
CA ASP A 400 16.99 41.16 17.47
C ASP A 400 17.92 40.09 16.91
N ILE A 401 17.92 39.87 15.59
CA ILE A 401 18.86 38.97 14.93
C ILE A 401 20.14 39.76 14.68
N THR A 402 21.22 39.35 15.34
CA THR A 402 22.56 39.94 15.22
C THR A 402 23.55 39.02 14.51
N ASP A 403 23.13 37.80 14.15
CA ASP A 403 23.86 36.88 13.29
C ASP A 403 24.25 37.56 11.96
N PRO A 404 25.55 37.71 11.65
CA PRO A 404 26.02 38.50 10.50
C PRO A 404 25.45 38.02 9.15
N LEU A 405 25.31 36.70 8.96
CA LEU A 405 24.78 36.10 7.74
C LEU A 405 23.29 36.46 7.55
N LEU A 406 22.48 36.31 8.59
CA LEU A 406 21.05 36.64 8.55
C LEU A 406 20.80 38.14 8.46
N VAL A 407 21.63 38.97 9.11
CA VAL A 407 21.57 40.44 8.96
C VAL A 407 21.84 40.85 7.52
N ARG A 408 22.86 40.25 6.88
CA ARG A 408 23.17 40.49 5.46
C ARG A 408 21.98 40.11 4.57
N LEU A 409 21.40 38.92 4.76
CA LEU A 409 20.20 38.47 4.04
C LEU A 409 19.05 39.48 4.16
N LEU A 410 18.75 39.93 5.38
CA LEU A 410 17.66 40.86 5.65
C LEU A 410 17.90 42.27 5.09
N SER A 411 19.16 42.72 5.04
CA SER A 411 19.52 44.03 4.49
C SER A 411 19.46 44.09 2.97
N GLN A 412 19.69 42.96 2.30
CA GLN A 412 19.70 42.84 0.84
C GLN A 412 18.36 42.34 0.27
N ALA A 413 17.49 41.78 1.12
CA ALA A 413 16.22 41.24 0.70
C ALA A 413 15.30 42.31 0.09
N PRO A 414 14.58 41.99 -1.00
CA PRO A 414 13.57 42.88 -1.54
C PRO A 414 12.43 43.05 -0.53
N VAL A 415 12.01 44.30 -0.39
CA VAL A 415 10.91 44.68 0.49
C VAL A 415 9.75 45.15 -0.38
N ARG A 416 8.54 44.67 -0.09
CA ARG A 416 7.33 45.08 -0.78
C ARG A 416 7.05 46.57 -0.52
N ALA A 417 6.47 47.25 -1.51
CA ALA A 417 5.99 48.62 -1.34
C ALA A 417 4.72 48.71 -0.48
N GLU A 418 3.94 47.62 -0.43
CA GLU A 418 2.74 47.49 0.40
C GLU A 418 2.85 46.28 1.35
N PHE A 419 2.27 46.42 2.55
CA PHE A 419 2.28 45.38 3.56
C PHE A 419 1.29 44.26 3.21
N ASP A 420 1.75 43.00 3.20
CA ASP A 420 0.89 41.84 2.99
C ASP A 420 0.56 41.12 4.32
N PRO A 421 -0.70 41.16 4.79
CA PRO A 421 -1.09 40.50 6.05
C PRO A 421 -1.09 38.97 5.98
N PHE A 422 -1.07 38.36 4.79
CA PHE A 422 -1.17 36.91 4.56
C PHE A 422 0.13 36.28 4.05
N GLN A 423 0.97 37.02 3.31
CA GLN A 423 2.25 36.54 2.75
C GLN A 423 3.48 37.13 3.45
N GLU A 424 3.46 37.13 4.80
CA GLU A 424 4.62 37.39 5.66
C GLU A 424 5.09 38.87 5.73
N GLY A 425 4.18 39.80 5.43
CA GLY A 425 4.36 41.24 5.67
C GLY A 425 5.17 41.93 4.59
N TRP A 426 6.20 42.66 5.01
CA TRP A 426 7.03 43.47 4.12
C TRP A 426 8.06 42.66 3.32
N PHE A 427 8.51 41.50 3.81
CA PHE A 427 9.46 40.63 3.10
C PHE A 427 8.76 39.60 2.24
N THR A 428 9.31 39.29 1.07
CA THR A 428 8.74 38.31 0.14
C THR A 428 8.73 36.90 0.72
N ASN A 429 7.88 36.03 0.18
CA ASN A 429 7.75 34.64 0.65
C ASN A 429 9.05 33.83 0.47
N GLY A 430 9.85 34.07 -0.58
CA GLY A 430 11.14 33.42 -0.82
C GLY A 430 12.22 33.84 0.19
N THR A 431 12.34 35.15 0.46
CA THR A 431 13.22 35.66 1.53
C THR A 431 12.85 35.04 2.88
N TRP A 432 11.56 34.99 3.18
CA TRP A 432 11.07 34.51 4.46
C TRP A 432 11.28 33.01 4.67
N ALA A 433 11.07 32.21 3.62
CA ALA A 433 11.37 30.78 3.62
C ALA A 433 12.87 30.52 3.85
N THR A 434 13.72 31.32 3.21
CA THR A 434 15.18 31.27 3.36
C THR A 434 15.63 31.57 4.79
N LEU A 435 15.14 32.69 5.33
CA LEU A 435 15.42 33.12 6.70
C LEU A 435 15.01 32.07 7.73
N ARG A 436 13.82 31.47 7.59
CA ARG A 436 13.32 30.42 8.49
C ARG A 436 14.15 29.14 8.42
N ALA A 437 14.60 28.76 7.22
CA ALA A 437 15.40 27.55 7.02
C ALA A 437 16.77 27.66 7.73
N ILE A 438 17.50 28.75 7.48
CA ILE A 438 18.82 29.01 8.09
C ILE A 438 18.68 29.11 9.62
N LEU A 439 17.74 29.94 10.08
CA LEU A 439 17.57 30.20 11.50
C LEU A 439 17.20 28.92 12.28
N LYS A 440 16.32 28.07 11.73
CA LYS A 440 15.93 26.80 12.36
C LYS A 440 17.10 25.82 12.44
N ASP A 441 17.87 25.67 11.38
CA ASP A 441 18.99 24.73 11.33
C ASP A 441 20.10 25.15 12.30
N LYS A 442 20.48 26.44 12.30
CA LYS A 442 21.43 26.99 13.29
C LYS A 442 20.93 26.78 14.74
N LEU A 443 19.64 27.00 15.00
CA LEU A 443 19.05 26.77 16.33
C LEU A 443 19.15 25.29 16.76
N ASP A 444 18.85 24.34 15.86
CA ASP A 444 18.93 22.90 16.16
C ASP A 444 20.39 22.45 16.38
N MET A 445 21.35 22.98 15.61
CA MET A 445 22.79 22.69 15.76
C MET A 445 23.35 23.22 17.09
N LEU A 446 23.06 24.49 17.42
CA LEU A 446 23.48 25.09 18.69
C LEU A 446 22.88 24.37 19.90
N GLN A 447 21.66 23.84 19.79
CA GLN A 447 21.06 23.00 20.83
C GLN A 447 21.72 21.63 20.97
N ALA A 448 22.21 21.06 19.87
CA ALA A 448 22.99 19.82 19.86
C ALA A 448 24.46 20.00 20.29
N GLY A 449 24.90 21.24 20.55
CA GLY A 449 26.28 21.56 20.91
C GLY A 449 27.25 21.56 19.71
N LEU A 450 26.72 21.66 18.49
CA LEU A 450 27.48 21.79 17.25
C LEU A 450 27.63 23.27 16.89
N VAL A 451 28.70 23.61 16.17
CA VAL A 451 28.93 24.97 15.65
C VAL A 451 28.48 25.00 14.18
N PRO A 452 27.48 25.82 13.80
CA PRO A 452 27.08 25.96 12.40
C PRO A 452 28.14 26.73 11.59
N ASP A 453 28.39 26.32 10.35
CA ASP A 453 29.25 27.02 9.38
C ASP A 453 28.37 27.85 8.43
N ASP A 454 28.72 29.13 8.24
CA ASP A 454 27.97 30.04 7.39
C ASP A 454 28.11 29.72 5.90
N ALA A 455 29.21 29.07 5.49
CA ALA A 455 29.45 28.68 4.10
C ALA A 455 28.42 27.66 3.58
N ASP A 456 27.90 26.80 4.46
CA ASP A 456 26.84 25.84 4.14
C ASP A 456 25.52 26.54 3.72
N TYR A 457 25.39 27.82 4.02
CA TYR A 457 24.15 28.55 3.79
C TYR A 457 24.22 29.50 2.58
N GLU A 458 25.39 29.68 1.96
CA GLU A 458 25.58 30.65 0.87
C GLU A 458 24.73 30.36 -0.37
N PRO A 459 24.51 29.10 -0.79
CA PRO A 459 23.60 28.80 -1.89
C PRO A 459 22.14 29.09 -1.58
N LEU A 460 21.81 29.38 -0.31
CA LEU A 460 20.53 29.99 0.07
C LEU A 460 20.31 31.40 -0.42
N PHE A 461 21.30 32.06 -0.97
CA PHE A 461 21.09 33.41 -1.48
C PHE A 461 20.64 33.42 -2.95
N ALA A 462 20.73 32.29 -3.65
CA ALA A 462 20.35 32.16 -5.07
C ALA A 462 18.88 31.76 -5.32
N MET A 463 18.07 31.57 -4.28
CA MET A 463 16.64 31.27 -4.49
C MET A 463 15.90 32.50 -5.02
N PRO A 464 14.92 32.31 -5.92
CA PRO A 464 14.08 33.40 -6.37
C PRO A 464 13.29 34.02 -5.21
N ASP A 465 13.19 35.35 -5.21
CA ASP A 465 12.56 36.12 -4.14
C ASP A 465 11.05 35.87 -4.03
N THR A 466 10.40 35.51 -5.14
CA THR A 466 8.97 35.17 -5.17
C THR A 466 8.79 33.74 -5.67
N ILE A 467 8.18 32.90 -4.82
CA ILE A 467 7.89 31.50 -5.13
C ILE A 467 6.40 31.38 -5.48
N SER A 468 6.11 30.87 -6.67
CA SER A 468 4.78 30.63 -7.25
C SER A 468 4.72 29.21 -7.83
N ASP A 469 3.51 28.70 -8.12
CA ASP A 469 3.36 27.35 -8.69
C ASP A 469 4.02 27.20 -10.08
N ALA A 470 4.15 28.30 -10.82
CA ALA A 470 4.73 28.32 -12.17
C ALA A 470 6.27 28.27 -12.20
N ASN A 471 6.95 28.80 -11.17
CA ASN A 471 8.41 28.85 -11.08
C ASN A 471 8.97 27.90 -10.01
N LEU A 472 8.12 27.03 -9.45
CA LEU A 472 8.50 26.00 -8.47
C LEU A 472 9.45 24.96 -9.08
N GLN A 473 9.32 24.70 -10.38
CA GLN A 473 10.19 23.80 -11.15
C GLN A 473 11.51 24.47 -11.54
N ASP A 474 11.52 25.77 -11.84
CA ASP A 474 12.74 26.54 -12.16
C ASP A 474 13.66 26.75 -10.95
N CYS A 475 13.16 26.53 -9.73
CA CYS A 475 13.98 26.43 -8.52
C CYS A 475 14.90 25.18 -8.51
N PHE A 476 14.78 24.30 -9.51
CA PHE A 476 15.56 23.08 -9.66
C PHE A 476 16.27 23.03 -11.00
N LEU A 477 17.30 23.86 -11.24
CA LEU A 477 18.28 23.53 -12.27
C LEU A 477 19.72 23.89 -11.90
N ALA A 478 20.54 22.84 -12.09
CA ALA A 478 21.92 22.82 -12.56
C ALA A 478 23.02 23.48 -11.69
N ASP A 479 23.75 22.56 -11.05
CA ASP A 479 25.16 22.56 -10.71
C ASP A 479 25.79 23.65 -9.81
N GLU A 480 26.44 23.10 -8.79
CA GLU A 480 27.48 23.63 -7.89
C GLU A 480 27.11 24.66 -6.79
N GLY A 481 27.27 24.19 -5.54
CA GLY A 481 27.03 24.88 -4.26
C GLY A 481 25.60 24.60 -3.76
N ALA A 482 25.25 23.54 -3.03
CA ALA A 482 25.66 23.03 -1.71
C ALA A 482 25.12 23.83 -0.49
N ALA A 483 23.95 23.38 -0.02
CA ALA A 483 23.42 23.53 1.34
C ALA A 483 22.29 24.56 1.65
N LYS A 484 21.68 25.14 0.60
CA LYS A 484 20.21 25.43 0.57
C LYS A 484 19.32 24.24 0.74
N LEU A 485 19.84 23.12 0.27
CA LEU A 485 18.99 22.00 -0.05
C LEU A 485 18.51 21.28 1.20
N LYS A 486 19.23 21.23 2.32
CA LYS A 486 18.97 20.29 3.46
C LYS A 486 17.63 20.49 4.19
N SER A 487 17.15 21.73 4.31
CA SER A 487 15.86 22.02 4.95
C SER A 487 14.67 21.71 4.02
N LEU A 488 14.80 22.05 2.73
CA LEU A 488 13.87 21.61 1.69
C LEU A 488 13.92 20.08 1.53
N THR A 489 15.10 19.48 1.70
CA THR A 489 15.34 18.03 1.74
C THR A 489 14.53 17.39 2.87
N THR A 490 14.17 18.10 3.94
CA THR A 490 13.45 17.48 5.06
C THR A 490 11.93 17.45 4.86
N ALA A 491 11.36 18.44 4.16
CA ALA A 491 9.98 18.36 3.68
C ALA A 491 9.87 17.41 2.48
N ILE A 492 10.85 17.43 1.57
CA ILE A 492 11.00 16.47 0.47
C ILE A 492 11.24 15.05 1.01
N ARG A 493 11.96 14.84 2.13
CA ARG A 493 12.13 13.52 2.82
C ARG A 493 10.85 12.97 3.45
N SER A 494 9.83 13.81 3.65
CA SER A 494 8.52 13.30 4.08
C SER A 494 7.68 12.79 2.91
N ILE A 495 8.07 13.14 1.68
CA ILE A 495 7.47 12.69 0.40
C ILE A 495 8.36 11.64 -0.29
N ALA A 496 9.68 11.71 -0.09
CA ALA A 496 10.71 10.80 -0.54
C ALA A 496 11.17 9.94 0.64
N ARG A 497 10.75 8.68 0.60
CA ARG A 497 11.06 7.56 1.48
C ARG A 497 12.32 7.77 2.35
N VAL A 498 12.18 7.46 3.64
CA VAL A 498 13.29 7.13 4.52
C VAL A 498 14.02 5.94 3.90
N GLU A 499 14.96 6.17 3.01
CA GLU A 499 15.89 5.18 2.52
C GLU A 499 17.27 5.69 2.84
N THR A 500 18.00 4.91 3.64
CA THR A 500 19.41 5.19 3.86
C THR A 500 20.11 5.13 2.49
N PRO A 501 20.81 6.20 2.04
CA PRO A 501 21.33 6.27 0.68
C PRO A 501 22.16 5.06 0.29
N GLN A 502 22.10 4.68 -0.99
CA GLN A 502 22.88 3.59 -1.55
C GLN A 502 24.38 3.83 -1.32
N GLY A 503 25.09 2.85 -0.73
CA GLY A 503 26.51 3.00 -0.36
C GLY A 503 26.79 3.57 1.03
N SER A 504 25.75 3.80 1.85
CA SER A 504 25.92 4.15 3.27
C SER A 504 26.79 3.13 3.99
N LYS A 505 27.66 3.62 4.87
CA LYS A 505 28.60 2.83 5.66
C LYS A 505 28.28 2.94 7.15
N ASN A 506 28.54 1.87 7.88
CA ASN A 506 28.56 1.88 9.33
C ASN A 506 29.72 2.72 9.85
N ALA A 507 29.74 3.00 11.16
CA ALA A 507 30.80 3.79 11.81
C ALA A 507 32.21 3.18 11.66
N ASP A 508 32.31 1.88 11.40
CA ASP A 508 33.55 1.15 11.14
C ASP A 508 33.98 1.15 9.64
N GLY A 509 33.22 1.83 8.77
CA GLY A 509 33.48 1.90 7.34
C GLY A 509 32.95 0.71 6.53
N SER A 510 32.34 -0.30 7.16
CA SER A 510 31.70 -1.42 6.46
C SER A 510 30.40 -1.00 5.77
N PRO A 511 29.99 -1.64 4.66
CA PRO A 511 28.71 -1.33 4.01
C PRO A 511 27.53 -1.55 4.97
N MET A 512 26.65 -0.57 5.08
CA MET A 512 25.42 -0.68 5.87
C MET A 512 24.42 -1.53 5.09
N LEU A 513 24.14 -2.73 5.62
CA LEU A 513 23.27 -3.72 4.96
C LEU A 513 21.80 -3.55 5.37
N ASN A 514 21.52 -3.07 6.58
CA ASN A 514 20.17 -2.92 7.16
C ASN A 514 19.50 -1.57 6.81
N ARG A 515 19.51 -1.20 5.52
CA ARG A 515 19.14 0.14 5.05
C ARG A 515 17.67 0.52 5.26
N TRP A 516 16.77 -0.46 5.22
CA TRP A 516 15.34 -0.29 5.40
C TRP A 516 14.90 -0.74 6.79
N SER A 517 15.39 -1.88 7.28
CA SER A 517 14.94 -2.42 8.56
C SER A 517 15.36 -1.54 9.75
N SER A 518 16.47 -0.81 9.63
CA SER A 518 16.91 0.19 10.61
C SER A 518 15.87 1.26 10.91
N ILE A 519 14.89 1.49 10.02
CA ILE A 519 13.78 2.41 10.28
C ILE A 519 12.97 1.94 11.49
N LEU A 520 12.68 0.63 11.56
CA LEU A 520 11.90 0.03 12.64
C LEU A 520 12.78 -0.30 13.85
N THR A 521 14.05 -0.60 13.63
CA THR A 521 14.91 -1.19 14.66
C THR A 521 15.90 -0.22 15.31
N LYS A 522 16.00 1.01 14.81
CA LYS A 522 16.89 2.03 15.40
C LYS A 522 16.29 2.64 16.66
N ASP A 523 17.12 2.67 17.69
CA ASP A 523 16.88 3.33 18.97
C ASP A 523 15.47 3.03 19.54
N HIS A 524 14.70 4.01 19.98
CA HIS A 524 13.39 3.80 20.59
C HIS A 524 12.24 4.47 19.83
N ASP A 525 12.42 4.67 18.53
CA ASP A 525 11.45 5.38 17.69
C ASP A 525 10.20 4.53 17.40
N PHE A 526 10.36 3.20 17.26
CA PHE A 526 9.28 2.25 17.00
C PHE A 526 9.26 1.09 18.02
N PRO A 527 8.99 1.36 19.31
CA PRO A 527 9.08 0.35 20.36
C PRO A 527 8.05 -0.78 20.18
N GLY A 528 6.89 -0.49 19.59
CA GLY A 528 5.90 -1.52 19.25
C GLY A 528 6.39 -2.50 18.18
N ALA A 529 7.05 -2.01 17.12
CA ALA A 529 7.63 -2.86 16.08
C ALA A 529 8.75 -3.74 16.65
N GLN A 530 9.65 -3.15 17.45
CA GLN A 530 10.73 -3.90 18.09
C GLN A 530 10.21 -4.97 19.05
N ALA A 531 9.16 -4.68 19.84
CA ALA A 531 8.52 -5.67 20.71
C ALA A 531 7.94 -6.86 19.92
N MET A 532 7.27 -6.59 18.79
CA MET A 532 6.74 -7.64 17.92
C MET A 532 7.86 -8.46 17.26
N LEU A 533 8.96 -7.82 16.84
CA LEU A 533 10.13 -8.49 16.29
C LEU A 533 10.84 -9.36 17.32
N TYR A 534 10.96 -8.93 18.58
CA TYR A 534 11.44 -9.78 19.67
C TYR A 534 10.54 -11.00 19.86
N ALA A 535 9.22 -10.81 19.89
CA ALA A 535 8.26 -11.93 19.99
C ALA A 535 8.34 -12.88 18.80
N ALA A 536 8.66 -12.37 17.60
CA ALA A 536 8.85 -13.16 16.39
C ALA A 536 10.19 -13.93 16.35
N GLY A 537 11.09 -13.68 17.30
CA GLY A 537 12.32 -14.46 17.48
C GLY A 537 13.63 -13.73 17.18
N VAL A 538 13.65 -12.39 17.11
CA VAL A 538 14.93 -11.66 17.10
C VAL A 538 15.67 -11.91 18.42
N PRO A 539 16.91 -12.42 18.42
CA PRO A 539 17.53 -12.98 19.62
C PRO A 539 17.91 -11.93 20.66
N ASP A 540 18.39 -10.76 20.23
CA ASP A 540 18.87 -9.71 21.13
C ASP A 540 18.83 -8.31 20.48
N LYS A 541 19.18 -7.29 21.28
CA LYS A 541 19.22 -5.89 20.84
C LYS A 541 20.30 -5.60 19.79
N ARG A 542 21.39 -6.37 19.77
CA ARG A 542 22.46 -6.21 18.78
C ARG A 542 21.96 -6.66 17.41
N ALA A 543 21.40 -7.86 17.33
CA ALA A 543 20.80 -8.40 16.11
C ALA A 543 19.67 -7.49 15.60
N MET A 544 18.78 -7.06 16.50
CA MET A 544 17.73 -6.08 16.19
C MET A 544 18.29 -4.83 15.49
N LYS A 545 19.33 -4.23 16.07
CA LYS A 545 19.87 -2.94 15.58
C LYS A 545 20.75 -3.06 14.34
N ASN A 546 21.45 -4.18 14.15
CA ASN A 546 22.56 -4.28 13.19
C ASN A 546 22.36 -5.30 12.08
N ASP A 547 21.64 -6.40 12.32
CA ASP A 547 21.57 -7.49 11.36
C ASP A 547 20.50 -7.16 10.30
N PRO A 548 20.81 -7.26 8.99
CA PRO A 548 19.86 -6.97 7.93
C PRO A 548 18.75 -8.04 7.89
N GLN A 549 17.55 -7.62 7.53
CA GLN A 549 16.36 -8.47 7.47
C GLN A 549 16.06 -8.89 6.03
N VAL A 550 16.08 -10.19 5.76
CA VAL A 550 15.83 -10.76 4.43
C VAL A 550 14.46 -11.43 4.41
N GLY A 551 13.56 -10.92 3.57
CA GLY A 551 12.29 -11.56 3.30
C GLY A 551 12.46 -12.75 2.37
N ILE A 552 12.01 -13.94 2.79
CA ILE A 552 12.08 -15.17 1.99
C ILE A 552 10.66 -15.49 1.52
N ALA A 553 10.35 -15.08 0.28
CA ALA A 553 9.03 -15.17 -0.32
C ALA A 553 8.86 -16.51 -1.05
N SER A 554 8.34 -17.53 -0.38
CA SER A 554 7.96 -18.77 -1.07
C SER A 554 6.61 -18.63 -1.77
N VAL A 555 6.42 -19.36 -2.87
CA VAL A 555 5.11 -19.52 -3.52
C VAL A 555 4.60 -20.93 -3.26
N TRP A 556 4.70 -21.39 -2.01
CA TRP A 556 4.39 -22.77 -1.62
C TRP A 556 2.89 -22.98 -1.43
N TRP A 557 2.41 -24.15 -1.85
CA TRP A 557 1.14 -24.75 -1.44
C TRP A 557 1.15 -26.23 -1.85
N GLU A 558 0.38 -27.06 -1.15
CA GLU A 558 0.54 -28.52 -1.21
C GLU A 558 -0.07 -29.16 -2.47
N GLY A 559 -1.17 -28.63 -2.98
CA GLY A 559 -1.94 -29.23 -4.08
C GLY A 559 -1.37 -29.05 -5.48
N ASN A 560 -0.09 -28.67 -5.61
CA ASN A 560 0.59 -28.59 -6.91
C ASN A 560 2.03 -29.10 -6.81
N PRO A 561 2.41 -30.10 -7.64
CA PRO A 561 3.78 -30.62 -7.68
C PRO A 561 4.83 -29.54 -7.92
N CYS A 562 4.49 -28.48 -8.67
CA CYS A 562 5.41 -27.37 -8.94
C CYS A 562 5.80 -26.59 -7.67
N ASN A 563 4.96 -26.60 -6.63
CA ASN A 563 5.07 -25.71 -5.48
C ASN A 563 5.19 -26.43 -4.12
N MET A 564 4.84 -27.71 -4.04
CA MET A 564 4.72 -28.42 -2.75
C MET A 564 6.01 -28.52 -1.94
N HIS A 565 7.18 -28.49 -2.60
CA HIS A 565 8.51 -28.56 -1.96
C HIS A 565 9.10 -27.19 -1.59
N LEU A 566 8.50 -26.08 -2.04
CA LEU A 566 9.10 -24.75 -1.92
C LEU A 566 9.14 -24.25 -0.47
N HIS A 567 8.29 -24.78 0.42
CA HIS A 567 8.36 -24.43 1.85
C HIS A 567 9.68 -24.90 2.47
N ASP A 568 10.11 -26.13 2.16
CA ASP A 568 11.34 -26.70 2.69
C ASP A 568 12.58 -26.06 2.06
N LEU A 569 12.53 -25.70 0.77
CA LEU A 569 13.55 -24.84 0.16
C LEU A 569 13.66 -23.51 0.93
N GLY A 570 12.53 -22.87 1.25
CA GLY A 570 12.52 -21.64 2.04
C GLY A 570 13.08 -21.80 3.45
N LYS A 571 12.84 -22.93 4.11
CA LYS A 571 13.48 -23.25 5.41
C LYS A 571 15.00 -23.36 5.27
N GLU A 572 15.49 -23.98 4.20
CA GLU A 572 16.93 -24.12 3.97
C GLU A 572 17.59 -22.77 3.63
N VAL A 573 16.93 -21.93 2.81
CA VAL A 573 17.36 -20.55 2.57
C VAL A 573 17.40 -19.77 3.87
N LYS A 574 16.39 -19.89 4.74
CA LYS A 574 16.36 -19.21 6.04
C LYS A 574 17.56 -19.58 6.91
N LYS A 575 17.85 -20.88 7.05
CA LYS A 575 19.04 -21.34 7.80
C LYS A 575 20.34 -20.77 7.21
N ALA A 576 20.45 -20.68 5.89
CA ALA A 576 21.62 -20.15 5.22
C ALA A 576 21.77 -18.63 5.43
N VAL A 577 20.67 -17.87 5.38
CA VAL A 577 20.63 -16.43 5.68
C VAL A 577 21.07 -16.16 7.12
N GLU A 578 20.58 -16.96 8.08
CA GLU A 578 20.93 -16.82 9.50
C GLU A 578 22.42 -17.12 9.76
N LYS A 579 23.00 -18.11 9.05
CA LYS A 579 24.46 -18.39 9.11
C LYS A 579 25.32 -17.23 8.63
N GLU A 580 24.79 -16.35 7.79
CA GLU A 580 25.49 -15.17 7.27
C GLU A 580 25.33 -13.92 8.17
N ALA A 581 24.82 -14.08 9.39
CA ALA A 581 24.52 -13.02 10.36
C ALA A 581 23.47 -12.03 9.86
N MET A 582 22.40 -12.56 9.29
CA MET A 582 21.23 -11.82 8.81
C MET A 582 19.96 -12.48 9.37
N ILE A 583 18.87 -11.73 9.47
CA ILE A 583 17.59 -12.24 9.99
C ILE A 583 16.73 -12.71 8.81
N GLY A 584 16.30 -13.97 8.81
CA GLY A 584 15.48 -14.55 7.74
C GLY A 584 13.99 -14.62 8.08
N TRP A 585 13.15 -13.90 7.35
CA TRP A 585 11.70 -13.92 7.50
C TRP A 585 11.03 -14.67 6.35
N GLN A 586 10.76 -15.96 6.55
CA GLN A 586 9.99 -16.73 5.58
C GLN A 586 8.51 -16.33 5.63
N PHE A 587 7.99 -15.92 4.49
CA PHE A 587 6.57 -15.67 4.26
C PHE A 587 6.17 -16.29 2.92
N ASN A 588 4.87 -16.33 2.67
CA ASN A 588 4.34 -17.00 1.49
C ASN A 588 3.39 -16.08 0.71
N THR A 589 3.36 -16.25 -0.60
CA THR A 589 2.34 -15.68 -1.48
C THR A 589 1.57 -16.79 -2.20
N VAL A 590 0.46 -16.44 -2.84
CA VAL A 590 -0.40 -17.40 -3.54
C VAL A 590 0.20 -17.85 -4.86
N GLY A 591 -0.24 -18.99 -5.36
CA GLY A 591 0.01 -19.44 -6.73
C GLY A 591 -1.15 -20.32 -7.19
N VAL A 592 -1.23 -20.57 -8.49
CA VAL A 592 -2.18 -21.52 -9.08
C VAL A 592 -1.43 -22.48 -10.00
N SER A 593 -1.99 -23.67 -10.19
CA SER A 593 -1.43 -24.67 -11.11
C SER A 593 -2.08 -24.50 -12.47
N ASP A 594 -1.28 -24.08 -13.45
CA ASP A 594 -1.73 -24.03 -14.85
C ASP A 594 -2.18 -25.42 -15.33
N ALA A 595 -1.40 -26.47 -15.04
CA ALA A 595 -1.73 -27.83 -15.45
C ALA A 595 -3.09 -28.34 -14.91
N ILE A 596 -3.42 -28.06 -13.64
CA ILE A 596 -4.70 -28.49 -13.04
C ILE A 596 -5.88 -27.66 -13.59
N THR A 597 -5.66 -26.38 -13.88
CA THR A 597 -6.71 -25.46 -14.33
C THR A 597 -6.92 -25.47 -15.85
N MET A 598 -6.02 -26.08 -16.61
CA MET A 598 -6.11 -26.22 -18.07
C MET A 598 -7.44 -26.85 -18.50
N GLY A 599 -8.08 -26.24 -19.50
CA GLY A 599 -9.33 -26.73 -20.09
C GLY A 599 -10.58 -26.54 -19.22
N ASN A 600 -10.52 -25.72 -18.17
CA ASN A 600 -11.69 -25.37 -17.36
C ASN A 600 -11.69 -23.89 -16.90
N GLU A 601 -12.80 -23.45 -16.30
CA GLU A 601 -13.01 -22.07 -15.83
C GLU A 601 -11.92 -21.54 -14.88
N GLY A 602 -11.20 -22.43 -14.19
CA GLY A 602 -10.08 -22.07 -13.33
C GLY A 602 -8.95 -21.37 -14.08
N MET A 603 -8.76 -21.64 -15.38
CA MET A 603 -7.67 -21.06 -16.18
C MET A 603 -7.76 -19.53 -16.28
N ARG A 604 -8.97 -18.96 -16.14
CA ARG A 604 -9.20 -17.51 -16.07
C ARG A 604 -8.46 -16.84 -14.90
N PHE A 605 -8.18 -17.61 -13.84
CA PHE A 605 -7.44 -17.13 -12.68
C PHE A 605 -5.93 -17.31 -12.82
N SER A 606 -5.41 -17.92 -13.89
CA SER A 606 -3.98 -18.13 -14.10
C SER A 606 -3.19 -16.82 -14.23
N LEU A 607 -3.30 -16.13 -15.37
CA LEU A 607 -2.42 -15.00 -15.69
C LEU A 607 -2.46 -13.90 -14.62
N GLN A 608 -3.64 -13.56 -14.13
CA GLN A 608 -3.82 -12.53 -13.09
C GLN A 608 -3.10 -12.86 -11.77
N THR A 609 -2.78 -14.13 -11.48
CA THR A 609 -1.96 -14.45 -10.30
C THR A 609 -0.57 -13.86 -10.40
N ARG A 610 -0.04 -13.58 -11.60
CA ARG A 610 1.22 -12.85 -11.79
C ARG A 610 1.18 -11.51 -11.05
N GLU A 611 0.11 -10.74 -11.25
CA GLU A 611 -0.10 -9.44 -10.59
C GLU A 611 -0.29 -9.61 -9.09
N LEU A 612 -1.11 -10.58 -8.67
CA LEU A 612 -1.36 -10.83 -7.26
C LEU A 612 -0.07 -11.24 -6.51
N ILE A 613 0.80 -12.01 -7.14
CA ILE A 613 2.12 -12.38 -6.61
C ILE A 613 3.00 -11.13 -6.50
N ALA A 614 3.02 -10.29 -7.54
CA ALA A 614 3.78 -9.06 -7.56
C ALA A 614 3.35 -8.12 -6.41
N ASP A 615 2.05 -7.85 -6.31
CA ASP A 615 1.44 -7.01 -5.28
C ASP A 615 1.70 -7.57 -3.87
N SER A 616 1.62 -8.90 -3.70
CA SER A 616 1.81 -9.54 -2.39
C SER A 616 3.25 -9.44 -1.88
N ILE A 617 4.24 -9.73 -2.75
CA ILE A 617 5.66 -9.65 -2.38
C ILE A 617 6.06 -8.20 -2.14
N GLU A 618 5.62 -7.27 -2.98
CA GLU A 618 5.83 -5.83 -2.80
C GLU A 618 5.27 -5.36 -1.47
N SER A 619 4.01 -5.71 -1.17
CA SER A 619 3.32 -5.29 0.06
C SER A 619 4.06 -5.76 1.31
N VAL A 620 4.43 -7.03 1.39
CA VAL A 620 5.13 -7.57 2.56
C VAL A 620 6.53 -6.97 2.68
N THR A 621 7.30 -6.94 1.59
CA THR A 621 8.67 -6.43 1.59
C THR A 621 8.71 -4.96 2.00
N CYS A 622 7.80 -4.13 1.46
CA CYS A 622 7.74 -2.72 1.77
C CYS A 622 7.24 -2.46 3.19
N ALA A 623 6.13 -3.09 3.60
CA ALA A 623 5.51 -2.86 4.92
C ALA A 623 6.37 -3.37 6.08
N GLN A 624 7.07 -4.49 5.89
CA GLN A 624 7.98 -5.05 6.92
C GLN A 624 9.39 -4.48 6.86
N HIS A 625 9.65 -3.52 5.95
CA HIS A 625 10.95 -2.88 5.80
C HIS A 625 12.11 -3.88 5.60
N HIS A 626 11.88 -5.02 4.95
CA HIS A 626 12.93 -5.99 4.64
C HIS A 626 14.02 -5.35 3.76
N ASP A 627 15.28 -5.58 4.09
CA ASP A 627 16.43 -5.00 3.38
C ASP A 627 16.70 -5.66 2.03
N ALA A 628 16.32 -6.93 1.91
CA ALA A 628 16.47 -7.74 0.72
C ALA A 628 15.35 -8.78 0.61
N CYS A 629 15.16 -9.33 -0.59
CA CYS A 629 14.17 -10.37 -0.83
C CYS A 629 14.77 -11.56 -1.60
N ILE A 630 14.55 -12.78 -1.11
CA ILE A 630 14.77 -14.01 -1.87
C ILE A 630 13.42 -14.62 -2.18
N ALA A 631 13.05 -14.71 -3.46
CA ALA A 631 11.81 -15.35 -3.86
C ALA A 631 12.08 -16.77 -4.38
N ILE A 632 11.16 -17.68 -4.06
CA ILE A 632 11.24 -19.10 -4.45
C ILE A 632 9.97 -19.46 -5.23
N PRO A 633 9.88 -19.08 -6.52
CA PRO A 633 8.78 -19.47 -7.40
C PRO A 633 9.02 -20.85 -8.04
N GLY A 634 7.93 -21.57 -8.36
CA GLY A 634 8.02 -22.91 -8.96
C GLY A 634 7.12 -23.18 -10.16
N CYS A 635 6.06 -22.38 -10.38
CA CYS A 635 5.11 -22.57 -11.47
C CYS A 635 5.05 -21.35 -12.40
N ASP A 636 4.59 -21.56 -13.64
CA ASP A 636 4.49 -20.63 -14.77
C ASP A 636 4.43 -19.13 -14.41
N LYS A 637 3.34 -18.68 -13.79
CA LYS A 637 3.10 -17.24 -13.53
C LYS A 637 3.86 -16.71 -12.31
N ASN A 638 4.46 -17.59 -11.50
CA ASN A 638 5.14 -17.23 -10.26
C ASN A 638 6.44 -16.44 -10.53
N MET A 639 7.26 -16.92 -11.45
CA MET A 639 8.55 -16.32 -11.79
C MET A 639 8.41 -14.86 -12.21
N PRO A 640 7.63 -14.51 -13.26
CA PRO A 640 7.47 -13.11 -13.65
C PRO A 640 6.83 -12.25 -12.56
N GLY A 641 5.87 -12.78 -11.78
CA GLY A 641 5.30 -12.04 -10.64
C GLY A 641 6.34 -11.67 -9.58
N CYS A 642 7.28 -12.56 -9.29
CA CYS A 642 8.39 -12.27 -8.37
C CYS A 642 9.31 -11.18 -8.94
N ILE A 643 9.67 -11.24 -10.23
CA ILE A 643 10.56 -10.23 -10.82
C ILE A 643 9.87 -8.87 -10.95
N MET A 644 8.57 -8.85 -11.23
CA MET A 644 7.79 -7.61 -11.21
C MET A 644 7.80 -6.97 -9.81
N ALA A 645 7.58 -7.74 -8.74
CA ALA A 645 7.73 -7.22 -7.38
C ALA A 645 9.13 -6.64 -7.14
N PHE A 646 10.16 -7.39 -7.53
CA PHE A 646 11.56 -6.99 -7.40
C PHE A 646 11.84 -5.65 -8.09
N ALA A 647 11.31 -5.45 -9.30
CA ALA A 647 11.46 -4.21 -10.05
C ALA A 647 10.71 -3.03 -9.40
N ARG A 648 9.53 -3.25 -8.82
CA ARG A 648 8.73 -2.22 -8.13
C ARG A 648 9.39 -1.74 -6.83
N HIS A 649 9.79 -2.65 -5.95
CA HIS A 649 10.41 -2.27 -4.68
C HIS A 649 11.92 -1.97 -4.82
N ASN A 650 12.57 -2.47 -5.87
CA ASN A 650 13.97 -2.26 -6.25
C ASN A 650 14.99 -2.39 -5.10
N ARG A 651 14.78 -3.34 -4.19
CA ARG A 651 15.73 -3.72 -3.13
C ARG A 651 16.55 -4.93 -3.60
N PRO A 652 17.77 -5.17 -3.08
CA PRO A 652 18.54 -6.36 -3.42
C PRO A 652 17.67 -7.62 -3.39
N SER A 653 17.58 -8.31 -4.53
CA SER A 653 16.72 -9.47 -4.66
C SER A 653 17.32 -10.57 -5.52
N ILE A 654 17.00 -11.81 -5.18
CA ILE A 654 17.41 -13.01 -5.93
C ILE A 654 16.21 -13.92 -6.12
N MET A 655 16.08 -14.51 -7.31
CA MET A 655 15.13 -15.58 -7.57
C MET A 655 15.83 -16.94 -7.52
N ILE A 656 15.25 -17.87 -6.76
CA ILE A 656 15.62 -19.29 -6.77
C ILE A 656 14.49 -20.06 -7.43
N TYR A 657 14.71 -20.58 -8.64
CA TYR A 657 13.70 -21.41 -9.28
C TYR A 657 13.51 -22.73 -8.52
N GLY A 658 12.27 -23.14 -8.28
CA GLY A 658 11.93 -24.39 -7.61
C GLY A 658 12.47 -25.65 -8.29
N GLY A 659 12.73 -25.59 -9.60
CA GLY A 659 13.29 -26.68 -10.39
C GLY A 659 12.24 -27.47 -11.18
N SER A 660 12.70 -28.08 -12.27
CA SER A 660 11.86 -28.93 -13.14
C SER A 660 11.53 -30.26 -12.47
N ILE A 661 10.35 -30.81 -12.77
CA ILE A 661 9.98 -32.19 -12.46
C ILE A 661 10.84 -33.17 -13.28
N MET A 662 11.05 -34.37 -12.75
CA MET A 662 11.63 -35.49 -13.49
C MET A 662 10.60 -36.08 -14.48
N PRO A 663 11.02 -36.64 -15.63
CA PRO A 663 10.13 -37.36 -16.53
C PRO A 663 9.42 -38.52 -15.82
N GLY A 664 8.14 -38.69 -16.12
CA GLY A 664 7.41 -39.92 -15.84
C GLY A 664 7.75 -41.03 -16.85
N HIS A 665 7.23 -42.23 -16.63
CA HIS A 665 7.42 -43.36 -17.55
C HIS A 665 6.12 -44.13 -17.73
N SER A 666 5.75 -44.43 -18.99
CA SER A 666 4.62 -45.30 -19.30
C SER A 666 5.12 -46.68 -19.68
N THR A 667 4.67 -47.69 -18.95
CA THR A 667 4.86 -49.10 -19.29
C THR A 667 4.05 -49.49 -20.51
N SER A 668 2.82 -48.98 -20.66
CA SER A 668 1.97 -49.24 -21.82
C SER A 668 2.61 -48.74 -23.11
N LEU A 669 3.09 -47.49 -23.13
CA LEU A 669 3.68 -46.89 -24.32
C LEU A 669 5.19 -47.16 -24.45
N GLY A 670 5.81 -47.75 -23.43
CA GLY A 670 7.25 -48.06 -23.40
C GLY A 670 8.14 -46.84 -23.54
N LYS A 671 7.69 -45.66 -23.09
CA LYS A 671 8.39 -44.38 -23.32
C LYS A 671 8.27 -43.41 -22.14
N PRO A 672 9.20 -42.44 -22.01
CA PRO A 672 9.01 -41.31 -21.10
C PRO A 672 7.72 -40.56 -21.40
N ILE A 673 7.04 -40.12 -20.34
CA ILE A 673 5.81 -39.33 -20.40
C ILE A 673 5.89 -38.12 -19.47
N ASN A 674 5.02 -37.15 -19.71
CA ASN A 674 4.90 -35.94 -18.91
C ASN A 674 3.44 -35.45 -18.93
N VAL A 675 3.18 -34.27 -18.36
CA VAL A 675 1.83 -33.70 -18.33
C VAL A 675 1.21 -33.48 -19.72
N THR A 676 1.99 -33.20 -20.77
CA THR A 676 1.42 -33.06 -22.12
C THR A 676 0.99 -34.39 -22.71
N SER A 677 1.65 -35.48 -22.31
CA SER A 677 1.23 -36.84 -22.66
C SER A 677 -0.21 -37.12 -22.19
N CYS A 678 -0.64 -36.60 -21.04
CA CYS A 678 -2.03 -36.72 -20.58
C CYS A 678 -3.00 -36.04 -21.55
N PHE A 679 -2.71 -34.80 -21.96
CA PHE A 679 -3.58 -34.03 -22.85
C PHE A 679 -3.63 -34.61 -24.27
N GLU A 680 -2.50 -35.02 -24.82
CA GLU A 680 -2.41 -35.69 -26.12
C GLU A 680 -3.18 -37.03 -26.11
N SER A 681 -3.01 -37.81 -25.03
CA SER A 681 -3.71 -39.10 -24.88
C SER A 681 -5.21 -38.92 -24.71
N HIS A 682 -5.66 -37.86 -24.03
CA HIS A 682 -7.07 -37.52 -23.96
C HIS A 682 -7.66 -37.16 -25.33
N GLY A 683 -6.92 -36.41 -26.15
CA GLY A 683 -7.30 -36.16 -27.54
C GLY A 683 -7.45 -37.47 -28.32
N ALA A 684 -6.45 -38.35 -28.25
CA ALA A 684 -6.51 -39.66 -28.90
C ALA A 684 -7.67 -40.54 -28.37
N TYR A 685 -8.00 -40.44 -27.08
CA TYR A 685 -9.11 -41.14 -26.44
C TYR A 685 -10.47 -40.72 -27.01
N ILE A 686 -10.70 -39.40 -27.20
CA ILE A 686 -11.94 -38.84 -27.75
C ILE A 686 -12.15 -39.28 -29.20
N TYR A 687 -11.09 -39.29 -30.01
CA TYR A 687 -11.15 -39.68 -31.42
C TYR A 687 -11.01 -41.19 -31.66
N ASP A 688 -11.02 -42.00 -30.60
CA ASP A 688 -10.90 -43.47 -30.65
C ASP A 688 -9.63 -43.97 -31.38
N THR A 689 -8.52 -43.26 -31.16
CA THR A 689 -7.20 -43.57 -31.73
C THR A 689 -6.13 -43.92 -30.68
N LEU A 690 -6.49 -43.92 -29.39
CA LEU A 690 -5.58 -44.32 -28.31
C LEU A 690 -5.49 -45.85 -28.23
N SER A 691 -4.31 -46.39 -28.51
CA SER A 691 -4.06 -47.84 -28.51
C SER A 691 -2.65 -48.17 -28.01
N ASN A 692 -2.49 -49.32 -27.36
CA ASN A 692 -1.17 -49.85 -27.01
C ASN A 692 -0.66 -50.76 -28.15
N PRO A 693 0.43 -50.40 -28.85
CA PRO A 693 0.98 -51.23 -29.92
C PRO A 693 1.58 -52.56 -29.43
N ASN A 694 1.98 -52.64 -28.16
CA ASN A 694 2.63 -53.80 -27.56
C ASN A 694 1.65 -54.77 -26.88
N ASN A 695 0.43 -54.31 -26.58
CA ASN A 695 -0.63 -55.14 -25.99
C ASN A 695 -2.01 -54.70 -26.50
N PRO A 696 -2.48 -55.27 -27.62
CA PRO A 696 -3.78 -54.92 -28.23
C PRO A 696 -4.99 -55.18 -27.32
N ASP A 697 -4.86 -56.05 -26.32
CA ASP A 697 -5.95 -56.40 -25.40
C ASP A 697 -6.16 -55.33 -24.31
N GLN A 698 -5.21 -54.40 -24.14
CA GLN A 698 -5.31 -53.33 -23.17
C GLN A 698 -6.30 -52.25 -23.64
N THR A 699 -7.26 -51.89 -22.80
CA THR A 699 -8.27 -50.90 -23.15
C THR A 699 -7.71 -49.48 -23.14
N LYS A 700 -8.30 -48.57 -23.93
CA LYS A 700 -7.94 -47.15 -23.92
C LYS A 700 -8.10 -46.50 -22.53
N ASP A 701 -9.05 -46.96 -21.72
CA ASP A 701 -9.22 -46.51 -20.33
C ASP A 701 -8.01 -46.91 -19.47
N GLN A 702 -7.56 -48.16 -19.57
CA GLN A 702 -6.38 -48.64 -18.83
C GLN A 702 -5.11 -47.87 -19.23
N ILE A 703 -4.94 -47.58 -20.52
CA ILE A 703 -3.80 -46.79 -21.01
C ILE A 703 -3.86 -45.37 -20.45
N LEU A 704 -5.04 -44.72 -20.48
CA LEU A 704 -5.19 -43.36 -19.98
C LEU A 704 -4.97 -43.28 -18.46
N THR A 705 -5.54 -44.21 -17.68
CA THR A 705 -5.31 -44.31 -16.24
C THR A 705 -3.82 -44.45 -15.91
N GLU A 706 -3.10 -45.32 -16.61
CA GLU A 706 -1.66 -45.48 -16.37
C GLU A 706 -0.90 -44.16 -16.62
N ILE A 707 -1.23 -43.46 -17.70
CA ILE A 707 -0.57 -42.18 -18.03
C ILE A 707 -0.87 -41.12 -16.96
N GLU A 708 -2.11 -41.04 -16.48
CA GLU A 708 -2.51 -40.13 -15.39
C GLU A 708 -1.73 -40.39 -14.09
N GLU A 709 -1.53 -41.65 -13.72
CA GLU A 709 -0.83 -42.05 -12.50
C GLU A 709 0.69 -41.83 -12.55
N HIS A 710 1.29 -41.88 -13.75
CA HIS A 710 2.76 -41.90 -13.90
C HIS A 710 3.37 -40.66 -14.56
N ALA A 711 2.57 -39.75 -15.12
CA ALA A 711 3.07 -38.55 -15.83
C ALA A 711 3.78 -37.53 -14.93
N CYS A 712 3.41 -37.44 -13.65
CA CYS A 712 3.93 -36.47 -12.69
C CYS A 712 4.53 -37.19 -11.46
N PRO A 713 5.78 -37.70 -11.54
CA PRO A 713 6.33 -38.62 -10.54
C PRO A 713 6.75 -37.97 -9.22
N GLY A 714 6.69 -36.64 -9.08
CA GLY A 714 7.17 -35.95 -7.89
C GLY A 714 7.16 -34.43 -8.00
N PRO A 715 7.90 -33.71 -7.12
CA PRO A 715 7.91 -32.25 -7.13
C PRO A 715 8.66 -31.67 -8.34
N GLY A 716 8.26 -30.46 -8.72
CA GLY A 716 8.88 -29.66 -9.77
C GLY A 716 7.90 -29.16 -10.82
N ALA A 717 8.32 -28.14 -11.58
CA ALA A 717 7.50 -27.58 -12.66
C ALA A 717 7.45 -28.51 -13.89
N CYS A 718 6.53 -28.26 -14.82
CA CYS A 718 6.39 -29.04 -16.05
C CYS A 718 7.74 -29.17 -16.81
N GLY A 719 8.09 -30.40 -17.19
CA GLY A 719 9.46 -30.74 -17.62
C GLY A 719 9.94 -30.22 -18.97
N GLY A 720 9.01 -29.86 -19.87
CA GLY A 720 9.35 -29.29 -21.18
C GLY A 720 9.75 -27.81 -21.10
N MET A 721 10.15 -27.24 -22.23
CA MET A 721 10.39 -25.80 -22.40
C MET A 721 9.08 -25.01 -22.50
N PHE A 722 8.18 -25.24 -21.54
CA PHE A 722 6.96 -24.46 -21.31
C PHE A 722 7.29 -23.15 -20.57
N THR A 723 6.27 -22.40 -20.16
CA THR A 723 6.48 -21.07 -19.55
C THR A 723 7.38 -21.13 -18.32
N ALA A 724 7.23 -22.13 -17.44
CA ALA A 724 8.04 -22.21 -16.24
C ALA A 724 9.55 -22.29 -16.54
N ASN A 725 9.97 -23.27 -17.34
CA ASN A 725 11.38 -23.43 -17.72
C ASN A 725 11.86 -22.30 -18.66
N THR A 726 10.99 -21.76 -19.51
CA THR A 726 11.30 -20.59 -20.35
C THR A 726 11.64 -19.38 -19.47
N MET A 727 10.78 -19.05 -18.51
CA MET A 727 10.98 -17.90 -17.63
C MET A 727 12.14 -18.11 -16.68
N ALA A 728 12.31 -19.32 -16.12
CA ALA A 728 13.47 -19.63 -15.30
C ALA A 728 14.78 -19.41 -16.09
N THR A 729 14.83 -19.90 -17.33
CA THR A 729 16.01 -19.75 -18.20
C THR A 729 16.27 -18.29 -18.57
N ALA A 730 15.22 -17.56 -18.97
CA ALA A 730 15.32 -16.15 -19.28
C ALA A 730 15.83 -15.33 -18.09
N ILE A 731 15.33 -15.61 -16.88
CA ILE A 731 15.70 -14.88 -15.66
C ILE A 731 17.13 -15.19 -15.21
N GLU A 732 17.61 -16.43 -15.41
CA GLU A 732 19.02 -16.76 -15.22
C GLU A 732 19.91 -16.00 -16.23
N ALA A 733 19.50 -15.92 -17.49
CA ALA A 733 20.21 -15.19 -18.53
C ALA A 733 20.21 -13.66 -18.33
N MET A 734 19.23 -13.14 -17.60
CA MET A 734 19.19 -11.74 -17.11
C MET A 734 20.06 -11.52 -15.87
N GLY A 735 20.57 -12.58 -15.26
CA GLY A 735 21.45 -12.49 -14.08
C GLY A 735 20.73 -12.32 -12.75
N LEU A 736 19.41 -12.57 -12.64
CA LEU A 736 18.64 -12.47 -11.40
C LEU A 736 18.56 -13.79 -10.59
N SER A 737 19.12 -14.87 -11.14
CA SER A 737 19.27 -16.17 -10.48
C SER A 737 20.73 -16.59 -10.47
N LEU A 738 21.07 -17.49 -9.55
CA LEU A 738 22.40 -18.10 -9.56
C LEU A 738 22.58 -18.97 -10.83
N PRO A 739 23.79 -18.99 -11.43
CA PRO A 739 24.07 -19.86 -12.57
C PRO A 739 23.74 -21.34 -12.27
N GLY A 740 22.97 -21.97 -13.15
CA GLY A 740 22.45 -23.34 -13.04
C GLY A 740 21.08 -23.47 -12.37
N SER A 741 20.51 -22.40 -11.80
CA SER A 741 19.21 -22.42 -11.10
C SER A 741 18.09 -22.97 -11.99
N SER A 742 18.03 -22.50 -13.23
CA SER A 742 16.94 -22.74 -14.18
C SER A 742 16.87 -24.15 -14.75
N SER A 743 17.98 -24.89 -14.72
CA SER A 743 18.06 -26.25 -15.25
C SER A 743 18.13 -27.34 -14.17
N THR A 744 18.45 -26.98 -12.93
CA THR A 744 18.53 -27.97 -11.83
C THR A 744 17.15 -28.54 -11.49
N PRO A 745 16.95 -29.88 -11.57
CA PRO A 745 15.68 -30.51 -11.19
C PRO A 745 15.32 -30.28 -9.72
N ALA A 746 14.03 -30.27 -9.41
CA ALA A 746 13.52 -29.98 -8.07
C ALA A 746 14.01 -30.97 -7.01
N THR A 747 14.15 -32.24 -7.36
CA THR A 747 14.63 -33.32 -6.48
C THR A 747 16.16 -33.42 -6.41
N SER A 748 16.89 -32.63 -7.19
CA SER A 748 18.36 -32.68 -7.21
C SER A 748 18.95 -32.12 -5.92
N PRO A 749 19.94 -32.78 -5.30
CA PRO A 749 20.69 -32.22 -4.18
C PRO A 749 21.36 -30.87 -4.51
N ALA A 750 21.60 -30.58 -5.80
CA ALA A 750 22.13 -29.30 -6.25
C ALA A 750 21.18 -28.14 -5.92
N LYS A 751 19.86 -28.36 -5.88
CA LYS A 751 18.86 -27.34 -5.54
C LYS A 751 18.99 -26.89 -4.08
N MET A 752 19.23 -27.82 -3.17
CA MET A 752 19.51 -27.51 -1.77
C MET A 752 20.83 -26.74 -1.59
N ARG A 753 21.87 -27.13 -2.34
CA ARG A 753 23.16 -26.40 -2.35
C ARG A 753 23.03 -24.99 -2.91
N GLU A 754 22.16 -24.79 -3.91
CA GLU A 754 21.83 -23.46 -4.43
C GLU A 754 21.18 -22.59 -3.35
N CYS A 755 20.20 -23.13 -2.60
CA CYS A 755 19.55 -22.44 -1.49
C CYS A 755 20.58 -21.95 -0.45
N ALA A 756 21.58 -22.77 -0.14
CA ALA A 756 22.66 -22.39 0.76
C ALA A 756 23.54 -21.25 0.19
N ARG A 757 23.83 -21.27 -1.11
CA ARG A 757 24.64 -20.25 -1.80
C ARG A 757 23.90 -18.92 -1.99
N ALA A 758 22.57 -18.93 -2.03
CA ALA A 758 21.76 -17.73 -2.22
C ALA A 758 21.95 -16.70 -1.10
N ALA A 759 22.20 -17.15 0.14
CA ALA A 759 22.48 -16.27 1.27
C ALA A 759 23.77 -15.45 1.08
N GLN A 760 24.82 -16.07 0.52
CA GLN A 760 26.06 -15.36 0.19
C GLN A 760 25.85 -14.36 -0.93
N ALA A 761 25.13 -14.77 -1.98
CA ALA A 761 24.84 -13.90 -3.12
C ALA A 761 23.97 -12.70 -2.73
N ILE A 762 22.95 -12.87 -1.88
CA ILE A 762 22.10 -11.74 -1.46
C ILE A 762 22.89 -10.74 -0.61
N LYS A 763 23.82 -11.22 0.21
CA LYS A 763 24.73 -10.39 1.00
C LYS A 763 25.68 -9.60 0.11
N VAL A 764 26.22 -10.23 -0.95
CA VAL A 764 26.99 -9.53 -2.00
C VAL A 764 26.13 -8.45 -2.67
N CYS A 765 24.89 -8.77 -3.03
CA CYS A 765 23.97 -7.80 -3.63
C CYS A 765 23.70 -6.62 -2.71
N MET A 766 23.49 -6.84 -1.41
CA MET A 766 23.32 -5.75 -0.44
C MET A 766 24.60 -4.90 -0.31
N ALA A 767 25.76 -5.53 -0.17
CA ALA A 767 27.04 -4.86 0.00
C ALA A 767 27.44 -4.01 -1.21
N GLN A 768 27.28 -4.55 -2.43
CA GLN A 768 27.57 -3.86 -3.70
C GLN A 768 26.38 -3.06 -4.22
N ALA A 769 25.29 -3.04 -3.46
CA ALA A 769 24.02 -2.41 -3.80
C ALA A 769 23.49 -2.79 -5.19
N ILE A 770 23.58 -4.07 -5.54
CA ILE A 770 23.02 -4.64 -6.75
C ILE A 770 21.53 -4.78 -6.54
N THR A 771 20.75 -4.00 -7.27
CA THR A 771 19.29 -4.01 -7.22
C THR A 771 18.71 -4.52 -8.53
N PRO A 772 17.47 -5.02 -8.54
CA PRO A 772 16.82 -5.58 -9.73
C PRO A 772 16.87 -4.66 -10.95
N ARG A 773 16.61 -3.35 -10.81
CA ARG A 773 16.68 -2.41 -11.95
C ARG A 773 18.10 -2.23 -12.52
N ARG A 774 19.16 -2.49 -11.74
CA ARG A 774 20.55 -2.52 -12.25
C ARG A 774 20.85 -3.78 -13.08
N LEU A 775 20.09 -4.85 -12.88
CA LEU A 775 20.22 -6.12 -13.61
C LEU A 775 19.30 -6.16 -14.83
N LEU A 776 18.09 -5.61 -14.72
CA LEU A 776 17.07 -5.54 -15.77
C LEU A 776 17.38 -4.48 -16.84
N THR A 777 18.54 -4.62 -17.47
CA THR A 777 19.00 -3.74 -18.56
C THR A 777 18.52 -4.22 -19.92
N ARG A 778 18.66 -3.38 -20.94
CA ARG A 778 18.37 -3.74 -22.33
C ARG A 778 19.13 -5.00 -22.76
N ALA A 779 20.43 -5.06 -22.48
CA ALA A 779 21.27 -6.22 -22.78
C ALA A 779 20.80 -7.49 -22.07
N ALA A 780 20.35 -7.39 -20.82
CA ALA A 780 19.78 -8.52 -20.09
C ALA A 780 18.49 -9.04 -20.73
N PHE A 781 17.57 -8.15 -21.12
CA PHE A 781 16.35 -8.55 -21.85
C PHE A 781 16.68 -9.16 -23.22
N GLU A 782 17.70 -8.65 -23.92
CA GLU A 782 18.18 -9.26 -25.17
C GLU A 782 18.75 -10.66 -24.94
N ASN A 783 19.54 -10.89 -23.89
CA ASN A 783 20.00 -12.22 -23.51
C ASN A 783 18.84 -13.18 -23.19
N ALA A 784 17.80 -12.70 -22.49
CA ALA A 784 16.60 -13.49 -22.25
C ALA A 784 15.90 -13.89 -23.55
N MET A 785 15.73 -12.96 -24.48
CA MET A 785 15.14 -13.24 -25.80
C MET A 785 16.00 -14.22 -26.59
N VAL A 786 17.33 -14.06 -26.61
CA VAL A 786 18.27 -14.98 -27.27
C VAL A 786 18.09 -16.41 -26.74
N MET A 787 18.07 -16.58 -25.43
CA MET A 787 17.86 -17.90 -24.81
C MET A 787 16.47 -18.47 -25.13
N MET A 788 15.44 -17.62 -25.12
CA MET A 788 14.09 -18.01 -25.49
C MET A 788 14.04 -18.56 -26.92
N MET A 789 14.64 -17.87 -27.90
CA MET A 789 14.67 -18.31 -29.30
C MET A 789 15.52 -19.57 -29.49
N ALA A 790 16.72 -19.61 -28.91
CA ALA A 790 17.64 -20.74 -29.08
C ALA A 790 17.05 -22.05 -28.54
N LEU A 791 16.28 -21.98 -27.44
CA LEU A 791 15.75 -23.15 -26.75
C LEU A 791 14.31 -23.53 -27.12
N GLY A 792 13.62 -22.79 -27.99
CA GLY A 792 12.23 -23.12 -28.34
C GLY A 792 11.19 -22.68 -27.30
N GLY A 793 11.46 -21.59 -26.57
CA GLY A 793 10.68 -21.09 -25.44
C GLY A 793 9.20 -20.80 -25.70
N SER A 794 8.42 -20.68 -24.64
CA SER A 794 6.99 -20.39 -24.70
C SER A 794 6.68 -18.98 -25.25
N THR A 795 5.60 -18.84 -26.02
CA THR A 795 5.05 -17.54 -26.45
C THR A 795 4.63 -16.66 -25.28
N ASN A 796 4.22 -17.26 -24.15
CA ASN A 796 3.97 -16.54 -22.89
C ASN A 796 5.21 -15.76 -22.40
N GLY A 797 6.42 -16.20 -22.79
CA GLY A 797 7.65 -15.49 -22.50
C GLY A 797 7.66 -14.06 -23.05
N VAL A 798 7.04 -13.83 -24.22
CA VAL A 798 6.87 -12.48 -24.79
C VAL A 798 6.06 -11.58 -23.85
N LEU A 799 4.88 -12.05 -23.42
CA LEU A 799 3.99 -11.33 -22.53
C LEU A 799 4.68 -10.99 -21.19
N HIS A 800 5.42 -11.95 -20.64
CA HIS A 800 6.09 -11.81 -19.35
C HIS A 800 7.31 -10.89 -19.41
N LEU A 801 8.14 -11.00 -20.45
CA LEU A 801 9.29 -10.12 -20.63
C LEU A 801 8.86 -8.67 -20.91
N LEU A 802 7.80 -8.46 -21.69
CA LEU A 802 7.19 -7.13 -21.86
C LEU A 802 6.69 -6.56 -20.53
N ALA A 803 5.97 -7.36 -19.72
CA ALA A 803 5.49 -6.94 -18.41
C ALA A 803 6.66 -6.56 -17.48
N MET A 804 7.67 -7.42 -17.40
CA MET A 804 8.86 -7.18 -16.58
C MET A 804 9.63 -5.93 -17.01
N ALA A 805 9.82 -5.72 -18.32
CA ALA A 805 10.52 -4.55 -18.85
C ALA A 805 9.75 -3.25 -18.56
N ASN A 806 8.42 -3.27 -18.71
CA ASN A 806 7.59 -2.12 -18.42
C ASN A 806 7.54 -1.81 -16.91
N THR A 807 7.42 -2.83 -16.05
CA THR A 807 7.50 -2.66 -14.58
C THR A 807 8.87 -2.16 -14.11
N ALA A 808 9.94 -2.53 -14.82
CA ALA A 808 11.29 -2.02 -14.56
C ALA A 808 11.53 -0.62 -15.14
N GLU A 809 10.55 -0.03 -15.84
CA GLU A 809 10.64 1.26 -16.51
C GLU A 809 11.82 1.32 -17.51
N LEU A 810 12.09 0.22 -18.22
CA LEU A 810 13.20 0.11 -19.17
C LEU A 810 13.12 1.21 -20.24
N GLN A 811 14.24 1.90 -20.48
CA GLN A 811 14.39 2.91 -21.54
C GLN A 811 15.54 2.54 -22.50
N PRO A 812 15.31 2.53 -23.83
CA PRO A 812 14.00 2.65 -24.50
C PRO A 812 13.08 1.43 -24.18
N PRO A 813 11.75 1.58 -24.30
CA PRO A 813 10.80 0.51 -24.00
C PRO A 813 11.08 -0.75 -24.84
N LEU A 814 10.87 -1.93 -24.22
CA LEU A 814 10.87 -3.20 -24.94
C LEU A 814 9.55 -3.34 -25.71
N THR A 815 9.62 -3.69 -26.99
CA THR A 815 8.47 -3.79 -27.89
C THR A 815 8.38 -5.17 -28.54
N LEU A 816 7.26 -5.49 -29.19
CA LEU A 816 7.15 -6.72 -29.99
C LEU A 816 8.20 -6.77 -31.11
N ASP A 817 8.54 -5.64 -31.71
CA ASP A 817 9.50 -5.58 -32.80
C ASP A 817 10.92 -6.00 -32.35
N ASP A 818 11.25 -5.84 -31.07
CA ASP A 818 12.49 -6.36 -30.49
C ASP A 818 12.55 -7.88 -30.51
N PHE A 819 11.42 -8.55 -30.24
CA PHE A 819 11.35 -10.02 -30.33
C PHE A 819 11.53 -10.48 -31.76
N GLN A 820 10.91 -9.82 -32.74
CA GLN A 820 11.09 -10.18 -34.15
C GLN A 820 12.55 -9.98 -34.58
N ARG A 821 13.17 -8.85 -34.21
CA ARG A 821 14.58 -8.57 -34.49
C ARG A 821 15.50 -9.66 -33.94
N VAL A 822 15.28 -10.10 -32.70
CA VAL A 822 16.08 -11.18 -32.11
C VAL A 822 15.76 -12.52 -32.78
N SER A 823 14.49 -12.82 -33.05
CA SER A 823 14.07 -14.03 -33.75
C SER A 823 14.75 -14.17 -35.11
N ASN A 824 14.83 -13.08 -35.88
CA ASN A 824 15.49 -13.06 -37.19
C ASN A 824 16.99 -13.42 -37.12
N LYS A 825 17.65 -13.17 -35.99
CA LYS A 825 19.10 -13.36 -35.80
C LYS A 825 19.44 -14.71 -35.18
N ILE A 826 18.60 -15.22 -34.28
CA ILE A 826 18.96 -16.33 -33.40
C ILE A 826 18.36 -17.64 -33.90
N PRO A 827 19.18 -18.64 -34.27
CA PRO A 827 18.67 -19.92 -34.71
C PRO A 827 18.01 -20.71 -33.57
N PHE A 828 16.94 -21.43 -33.87
CA PHE A 828 16.36 -22.40 -32.96
C PHE A 828 17.16 -23.71 -33.00
N ILE A 829 17.79 -24.09 -31.87
CA ILE A 829 18.78 -25.17 -31.82
C ILE A 829 18.44 -26.32 -30.86
N ALA A 830 17.50 -26.16 -29.93
CA ALA A 830 17.23 -27.18 -28.93
C ALA A 830 16.13 -28.17 -29.31
N ASP A 831 16.42 -29.47 -29.27
CA ASP A 831 15.47 -30.58 -29.41
C ASP A 831 14.73 -30.84 -28.08
N LEU A 832 14.10 -29.80 -27.52
CA LEU A 832 13.36 -29.86 -26.27
C LEU A 832 11.85 -29.84 -26.50
N ALA A 833 11.12 -30.67 -25.77
CA ALA A 833 9.67 -30.68 -25.76
C ALA A 833 9.14 -29.28 -25.42
N PRO A 834 8.06 -28.81 -26.05
CA PRO A 834 7.17 -29.55 -26.94
C PRO A 834 7.60 -29.61 -28.41
N SER A 835 8.59 -28.81 -28.83
CA SER A 835 9.02 -28.77 -30.24
C SER A 835 9.92 -29.96 -30.62
N GLY A 836 10.60 -30.51 -29.61
CA GLY A 836 11.52 -31.63 -29.69
C GLY A 836 11.21 -32.76 -28.70
N ARG A 837 12.19 -33.63 -28.46
CA ARG A 837 12.01 -34.89 -27.72
C ARG A 837 12.44 -34.86 -26.26
N HIS A 838 13.41 -34.01 -25.92
CA HIS A 838 14.07 -34.02 -24.61
C HIS A 838 13.39 -33.07 -23.61
N LEU A 839 13.61 -33.28 -22.31
CA LEU A 839 13.12 -32.43 -21.24
C LEU A 839 14.26 -31.63 -20.58
N MET A 840 13.93 -30.68 -19.71
CA MET A 840 14.91 -29.88 -18.98
C MET A 840 15.85 -30.75 -18.12
N ALA A 841 15.37 -31.87 -17.58
CA ALA A 841 16.20 -32.82 -16.85
C ALA A 841 17.31 -33.43 -17.72
N ASP A 842 17.03 -33.68 -19.01
CA ASP A 842 18.03 -34.19 -19.95
C ASP A 842 19.07 -33.10 -20.27
N LEU A 843 18.63 -31.85 -20.45
CA LEU A 843 19.55 -30.73 -20.65
C LEU A 843 20.47 -30.52 -19.44
N HIS A 844 19.94 -30.66 -18.23
CA HIS A 844 20.73 -30.59 -17.00
C HIS A 844 21.85 -31.63 -16.98
N ALA A 845 21.56 -32.87 -17.42
CA ALA A 845 22.53 -33.96 -17.44
C ALA A 845 23.72 -33.70 -18.38
N VAL A 846 23.56 -32.86 -19.41
CA VAL A 846 24.62 -32.50 -20.37
C VAL A 846 25.22 -31.11 -20.13
N GLY A 847 24.98 -30.49 -18.96
CA GLY A 847 25.60 -29.23 -18.55
C GLY A 847 24.63 -28.06 -18.31
N GLY A 848 23.34 -28.25 -18.63
CA GLY A 848 22.29 -27.29 -18.34
C GLY A 848 22.38 -25.99 -19.13
N ASN A 849 21.57 -25.01 -18.71
CA ASN A 849 21.53 -23.69 -19.33
C ASN A 849 22.87 -22.92 -19.30
N PRO A 850 23.74 -23.03 -18.28
CA PRO A 850 25.08 -22.44 -18.32
C PRO A 850 25.92 -22.90 -19.52
N ALA A 851 25.87 -24.19 -19.88
CA ALA A 851 26.61 -24.70 -21.03
C ALA A 851 26.07 -24.15 -22.36
N VAL A 852 24.75 -23.97 -22.47
CA VAL A 852 24.11 -23.32 -23.64
C VAL A 852 24.48 -21.84 -23.73
N MET A 853 24.39 -21.10 -22.62
CA MET A 853 24.79 -19.68 -22.60
C MET A 853 26.27 -19.52 -22.98
N LYS A 854 27.14 -20.44 -22.55
CA LYS A 854 28.55 -20.44 -22.93
C LYS A 854 28.76 -20.66 -24.44
N LEU A 855 28.00 -21.56 -25.06
CA LEU A 855 28.01 -21.76 -26.52
C LEU A 855 27.61 -20.47 -27.26
N LEU A 856 26.50 -19.85 -26.84
CA LEU A 856 25.98 -18.64 -27.49
C LEU A 856 26.87 -17.41 -27.25
N LEU A 857 27.50 -17.32 -26.08
CA LEU A 857 28.50 -16.30 -25.76
C LEU A 857 29.74 -16.44 -26.65
N ALA A 858 30.26 -17.67 -26.81
CA ALA A 858 31.40 -17.94 -27.69
C ALA A 858 31.11 -17.60 -29.17
N ALA A 859 29.84 -17.71 -29.58
CA ALA A 859 29.38 -17.34 -30.92
C ALA A 859 29.07 -15.84 -31.08
N GLY A 860 29.24 -15.01 -30.04
CA GLY A 860 28.90 -13.58 -30.08
C GLY A 860 27.40 -13.28 -30.21
N LEU A 861 26.54 -14.25 -29.83
CA LEU A 861 25.08 -14.12 -29.87
C LEU A 861 24.48 -13.67 -28.54
N LEU A 862 25.25 -13.75 -27.46
CA LEU A 862 24.83 -13.44 -26.10
C LEU A 862 25.84 -12.47 -25.46
N ASP A 863 25.34 -11.46 -24.75
CA ASP A 863 26.18 -10.44 -24.12
C ASP A 863 26.64 -10.90 -22.73
N GLY A 864 27.92 -11.26 -22.62
CA GLY A 864 28.52 -11.71 -21.37
C GLY A 864 28.88 -10.59 -20.38
N SER A 865 28.82 -9.32 -20.79
CA SER A 865 29.25 -8.18 -19.97
C SER A 865 28.28 -7.79 -18.86
N ILE A 866 27.04 -8.29 -18.93
CA ILE A 866 25.98 -7.92 -17.98
C ILE A 866 26.37 -8.33 -16.54
N LEU A 867 26.03 -7.47 -15.57
CA LEU A 867 26.15 -7.78 -14.15
C LEU A 867 25.12 -8.85 -13.75
N THR A 868 25.44 -9.64 -12.72
CA THR A 868 24.54 -10.66 -12.16
C THR A 868 24.48 -10.57 -10.63
N VAL A 869 23.55 -11.31 -10.03
CA VAL A 869 23.40 -11.43 -8.55
C VAL A 869 24.63 -12.01 -7.84
N THR A 870 25.61 -12.56 -8.57
CA THR A 870 26.87 -13.02 -7.98
C THR A 870 27.86 -11.86 -7.74
N GLY A 871 27.55 -10.65 -8.22
CA GLY A 871 28.47 -9.52 -8.25
C GLY A 871 29.53 -9.60 -9.34
N LYS A 872 29.42 -10.57 -10.25
CA LYS A 872 30.32 -10.76 -11.40
C LYS A 872 29.55 -10.62 -12.72
N SER A 873 30.29 -10.47 -13.81
CA SER A 873 29.71 -10.52 -15.16
C SER A 873 29.14 -11.91 -15.46
N LEU A 874 28.21 -11.99 -16.41
CA LEU A 874 27.71 -13.28 -16.89
C LEU A 874 28.84 -14.13 -17.48
N ALA A 875 29.76 -13.53 -18.24
CA ALA A 875 30.93 -14.21 -18.80
C ALA A 875 31.80 -14.86 -17.72
N ASP A 876 32.12 -14.13 -16.64
CA ASP A 876 32.94 -14.64 -15.53
C ASP A 876 32.27 -15.83 -14.83
N ASN A 877 30.95 -15.76 -14.66
CA ASN A 877 30.18 -16.85 -14.07
C ASN A 877 30.23 -18.10 -14.96
N LEU A 878 30.08 -17.94 -16.27
CA LEU A 878 30.06 -19.04 -17.25
C LEU A 878 31.44 -19.65 -17.50
N ALA A 879 32.53 -18.91 -17.26
CA ALA A 879 33.89 -19.39 -17.43
C ALA A 879 34.14 -20.70 -16.64
N ALA A 880 33.58 -20.81 -15.43
CA ALA A 880 33.73 -21.96 -14.55
C ALA A 880 32.88 -23.19 -14.93
N PHE A 881 31.91 -23.06 -15.83
CA PHE A 881 31.07 -24.19 -16.25
C PHE A 881 31.70 -24.96 -17.42
N PRO A 882 31.56 -26.30 -17.47
CA PRO A 882 32.01 -27.07 -18.62
C PRO A 882 31.21 -26.68 -19.88
N PRO A 883 31.81 -26.74 -21.07
CA PRO A 883 31.06 -26.63 -22.32
C PRO A 883 30.12 -27.83 -22.49
N LEU A 884 29.18 -27.73 -23.44
CA LEU A 884 28.35 -28.87 -23.84
C LEU A 884 29.26 -30.01 -24.35
N PRO A 885 29.00 -31.26 -23.98
CA PRO A 885 29.66 -32.42 -24.59
C PRO A 885 29.50 -32.39 -26.12
N PRO A 886 30.51 -32.80 -26.90
CA PRO A 886 30.44 -32.71 -28.37
C PRO A 886 29.43 -33.69 -29.01
N ASP A 887 29.10 -34.78 -28.31
CA ASP A 887 28.27 -35.91 -28.76
C ASP A 887 26.81 -35.86 -28.26
N GLN A 888 26.46 -34.87 -27.44
CA GLN A 888 25.08 -34.68 -26.99
C GLN A 888 24.14 -34.32 -28.17
N ALA A 889 22.93 -34.87 -28.17
CA ALA A 889 21.97 -34.72 -29.26
C ALA A 889 20.88 -33.64 -29.01
N ILE A 890 20.91 -32.99 -27.85
CA ILE A 890 19.85 -32.09 -27.35
C ILE A 890 19.98 -30.70 -27.99
N ILE A 891 21.18 -30.12 -27.97
CA ILE A 891 21.47 -28.79 -28.52
C ILE A 891 22.22 -28.97 -29.83
N ARG A 892 21.59 -28.62 -30.95
CA ARG A 892 22.21 -28.74 -32.26
C ARG A 892 23.33 -27.70 -32.46
N PRO A 893 24.35 -28.02 -33.27
CA PRO A 893 25.36 -27.05 -33.68
C PRO A 893 24.71 -25.86 -34.40
N LEU A 894 25.27 -24.66 -34.23
CA LEU A 894 24.76 -23.43 -34.89
C LEU A 894 24.78 -23.53 -36.43
N ALA A 895 25.66 -24.35 -37.01
CA ALA A 895 25.73 -24.62 -38.44
C ALA A 895 24.64 -25.59 -38.95
N ASN A 896 23.98 -26.32 -38.06
CA ASN A 896 22.88 -27.25 -38.39
C ASN A 896 21.70 -27.08 -37.41
N PRO A 897 21.09 -25.88 -37.37
CA PRO A 897 20.00 -25.61 -36.44
C PRO A 897 18.72 -26.36 -36.85
N ILE A 898 17.73 -26.39 -35.95
CA ILE A 898 16.40 -26.91 -36.28
C ILE A 898 15.69 -25.94 -37.24
N LYS A 899 15.79 -24.63 -36.96
CA LYS A 899 15.34 -23.53 -37.83
C LYS A 899 16.42 -22.44 -37.85
N PRO A 900 16.75 -21.85 -39.00
CA PRO A 900 17.80 -20.82 -39.10
C PRO A 900 17.44 -19.52 -38.38
N SER A 901 16.16 -19.26 -38.14
CA SER A 901 15.65 -18.20 -37.27
C SER A 901 14.96 -18.78 -36.03
N GLY A 902 14.57 -17.90 -35.12
CA GLY A 902 13.81 -18.25 -33.93
C GLY A 902 12.41 -18.74 -34.29
N HIS A 903 11.77 -19.46 -33.38
CA HIS A 903 10.44 -20.01 -33.58
C HIS A 903 9.31 -19.03 -33.23
N ILE A 904 9.59 -17.93 -32.53
CA ILE A 904 8.59 -16.91 -32.24
C ILE A 904 8.53 -15.92 -33.40
N GLU A 905 7.33 -15.70 -33.94
CA GLU A 905 7.07 -14.72 -34.97
C GLU A 905 6.05 -13.71 -34.45
N VAL A 906 6.30 -12.43 -34.70
CA VAL A 906 5.36 -11.33 -34.46
C VAL A 906 4.64 -11.07 -35.76
N LEU A 907 3.31 -11.16 -35.71
CA LEU A 907 2.45 -10.92 -36.88
C LEU A 907 1.69 -9.60 -36.68
N ARG A 908 1.60 -8.79 -37.72
CA ARG A 908 0.74 -7.59 -37.78
C ARG A 908 -0.26 -7.72 -38.92
N GLY A 909 -1.16 -6.78 -39.12
CA GLY A 909 -2.10 -6.82 -40.25
C GLY A 909 -3.46 -6.29 -39.85
N ASN A 910 -4.44 -6.44 -40.73
CA ASN A 910 -5.77 -5.88 -40.49
C ASN A 910 -6.51 -6.56 -39.32
N ILE A 911 -6.17 -7.82 -38.97
CA ILE A 911 -6.73 -8.52 -37.81
C ILE A 911 -6.00 -8.14 -36.51
N ALA A 912 -4.68 -7.95 -36.57
CA ALA A 912 -3.79 -7.73 -35.42
C ALA A 912 -2.95 -6.46 -35.57
N PRO A 913 -3.55 -5.26 -35.60
CA PRO A 913 -2.82 -4.02 -35.87
C PRO A 913 -1.79 -3.69 -34.79
N ALA A 914 -2.08 -3.98 -33.51
CA ALA A 914 -1.12 -3.80 -32.42
C ALA A 914 -0.12 -4.97 -32.31
N GLY A 915 -0.37 -6.07 -33.02
CA GLY A 915 0.48 -7.25 -33.12
C GLY A 915 -0.19 -8.50 -32.55
N ALA A 916 0.37 -9.64 -32.93
CA ALA A 916 0.05 -10.98 -32.42
C ALA A 916 1.35 -11.79 -32.33
N VAL A 917 1.33 -12.88 -31.58
CA VAL A 917 2.51 -13.75 -31.38
C VAL A 917 2.17 -15.15 -31.84
N ALA A 918 2.98 -15.67 -32.76
CA ALA A 918 2.87 -17.01 -33.28
C ALA A 918 4.10 -17.84 -32.92
N LYS A 919 3.91 -19.16 -32.80
CA LYS A 919 5.00 -20.14 -32.70
C LYS A 919 5.10 -20.90 -34.02
N ILE A 920 6.11 -20.58 -34.83
CA ILE A 920 6.35 -21.15 -36.15
C ILE A 920 7.68 -21.91 -36.14
N THR A 921 7.60 -23.24 -36.07
CA THR A 921 8.79 -24.12 -36.01
C THR A 921 9.41 -24.40 -37.38
N GLY A 922 8.69 -24.11 -38.46
CA GLY A 922 9.07 -24.33 -39.85
C GLY A 922 8.63 -25.69 -40.41
N LYS A 923 8.16 -26.62 -39.56
CA LYS A 923 7.60 -27.92 -39.99
C LYS A 923 6.23 -27.77 -40.66
N GLU A 924 5.51 -26.73 -40.26
CA GLU A 924 4.18 -26.37 -40.72
C GLU A 924 4.18 -25.57 -42.04
N GLY A 925 5.35 -25.08 -42.48
CA GLY A 925 5.49 -24.12 -43.59
C GLY A 925 5.55 -22.67 -43.09
N MET A 926 5.53 -21.71 -44.02
CA MET A 926 5.65 -20.27 -43.70
C MET A 926 4.36 -19.48 -43.91
N ALA A 927 3.36 -20.04 -44.59
CA ALA A 927 2.06 -19.38 -44.77
C ALA A 927 0.92 -20.38 -44.72
N PHE A 928 -0.24 -19.94 -44.25
CA PHE A 928 -1.49 -20.69 -44.20
C PHE A 928 -2.66 -19.80 -44.58
N THR A 929 -3.46 -20.23 -45.55
CA THR A 929 -4.70 -19.54 -45.94
C THR A 929 -5.88 -20.49 -45.82
N GLY A 930 -6.94 -20.04 -45.17
CA GLY A 930 -8.14 -20.85 -44.96
C GLY A 930 -9.37 -20.02 -44.63
N ARG A 931 -10.52 -20.69 -44.68
CA ARG A 931 -11.82 -20.11 -44.35
C ARG A 931 -11.97 -20.00 -42.83
N ALA A 932 -12.45 -18.87 -42.35
CA ALA A 932 -12.67 -18.60 -40.93
C ALA A 932 -13.84 -19.43 -40.40
N LEU A 933 -13.61 -20.05 -39.24
CA LEU A 933 -14.63 -20.66 -38.39
C LEU A 933 -14.53 -20.03 -36.99
N VAL A 934 -15.53 -19.24 -36.61
CA VAL A 934 -15.46 -18.30 -35.49
C VAL A 934 -16.20 -18.82 -34.27
N PHE A 935 -15.52 -18.78 -33.12
CA PHE A 935 -16.06 -19.15 -31.82
C PHE A 935 -15.89 -17.99 -30.83
N ASP A 936 -16.98 -17.63 -30.15
CA ASP A 936 -16.95 -16.54 -29.16
C ASP A 936 -16.41 -16.97 -27.78
N LYS A 937 -16.14 -18.27 -27.58
CA LYS A 937 -15.57 -18.87 -26.37
C LYS A 937 -14.90 -20.21 -26.64
N GLU A 938 -13.88 -20.56 -25.86
CA GLU A 938 -13.19 -21.86 -25.93
C GLU A 938 -14.16 -23.04 -25.77
N ALA A 939 -15.10 -22.94 -24.83
CA ALA A 939 -16.07 -24.00 -24.58
C ALA A 939 -16.92 -24.36 -25.82
N ALA A 940 -17.17 -23.39 -26.72
CA ALA A 940 -17.88 -23.64 -27.96
C ALA A 940 -17.01 -24.41 -28.98
N LEU A 941 -15.72 -24.09 -29.05
CA LEU A 941 -14.76 -24.84 -29.86
C LEU A 941 -14.60 -26.27 -29.33
N ASP A 942 -14.46 -26.44 -28.02
CA ASP A 942 -14.37 -27.76 -27.38
C ASP A 942 -15.59 -28.62 -27.70
N ALA A 943 -16.80 -28.05 -27.63
CA ALA A 943 -18.02 -28.75 -27.99
C ALA A 943 -18.02 -29.20 -29.46
N ALA A 944 -17.56 -28.33 -30.37
CA ALA A 944 -17.45 -28.65 -31.79
C ALA A 944 -16.40 -29.74 -32.08
N LEU A 945 -15.25 -29.69 -31.39
CA LEU A 945 -14.20 -30.71 -31.49
C LEU A 945 -14.68 -32.08 -31.00
N ASN A 946 -15.32 -32.12 -29.82
CA ASN A 946 -15.88 -33.35 -29.23
C ASN A 946 -16.98 -33.95 -30.11
N ALA A 947 -17.74 -33.11 -30.83
CA ALA A 947 -18.74 -33.57 -31.80
C ALA A 947 -18.14 -33.99 -33.16
N GLY A 948 -16.83 -33.83 -33.37
CA GLY A 948 -16.19 -34.09 -34.66
C GLY A 948 -16.63 -33.15 -35.78
N ALA A 949 -17.09 -31.94 -35.43
CA ALA A 949 -17.70 -30.99 -36.36
C ALA A 949 -16.70 -30.13 -37.15
N ILE A 950 -15.39 -30.30 -36.93
CA ILE A 950 -14.35 -29.56 -37.66
C ILE A 950 -14.12 -30.20 -39.04
N PRO A 951 -14.26 -29.46 -40.16
CA PRO A 951 -14.05 -29.99 -41.50
C PRO A 951 -12.63 -30.52 -41.74
N ARG A 952 -12.51 -31.67 -42.44
CA ARG A 952 -11.22 -32.32 -42.76
C ARG A 952 -10.68 -32.06 -44.17
N GLY A 953 -11.51 -31.55 -45.08
CA GLY A 953 -11.21 -31.49 -46.53
C GLY A 953 -10.85 -30.11 -47.08
N GLU A 954 -10.95 -29.06 -46.27
CA GLU A 954 -10.63 -27.68 -46.66
C GLU A 954 -9.75 -27.03 -45.58
N ASN A 955 -8.94 -26.03 -45.95
CA ASN A 955 -8.14 -25.29 -44.98
C ASN A 955 -9.04 -24.40 -44.13
N ILE A 956 -9.01 -24.60 -42.81
CA ILE A 956 -9.81 -23.84 -41.86
C ILE A 956 -8.91 -23.01 -40.96
N VAL A 957 -9.29 -21.75 -40.74
CA VAL A 957 -8.72 -20.90 -39.70
C VAL A 957 -9.74 -20.79 -38.57
N ILE A 958 -9.50 -21.50 -37.48
CA ILE A 958 -10.34 -21.44 -36.30
C ILE A 958 -9.99 -20.16 -35.53
N VAL A 959 -10.97 -19.29 -35.35
CA VAL A 959 -10.83 -18.03 -34.62
C VAL A 959 -11.58 -18.14 -33.30
N VAL A 960 -10.86 -18.15 -32.18
CA VAL A 960 -11.47 -18.10 -30.85
C VAL A 960 -11.28 -16.70 -30.28
N ARG A 961 -12.37 -16.00 -29.99
CA ARG A 961 -12.30 -14.60 -29.55
C ARG A 961 -12.99 -14.39 -28.21
N TYR A 962 -12.82 -13.20 -27.64
CA TYR A 962 -13.26 -12.86 -26.28
C TYR A 962 -12.57 -13.72 -25.21
N GLU A 963 -11.35 -14.16 -25.47
CA GLU A 963 -10.50 -14.88 -24.53
C GLU A 963 -9.25 -14.05 -24.17
N GLY A 964 -9.22 -12.77 -24.55
CA GLY A 964 -8.18 -11.82 -24.16
C GLY A 964 -8.20 -11.42 -22.68
N PRO A 965 -7.32 -10.48 -22.27
CA PRO A 965 -7.21 -10.01 -20.89
C PRO A 965 -8.54 -9.58 -20.26
N LYS A 966 -9.38 -8.83 -20.98
CA LYS A 966 -10.69 -8.37 -20.50
C LYS A 966 -11.82 -9.32 -20.91
N GLY A 967 -11.74 -9.95 -22.07
CA GLY A 967 -12.78 -10.81 -22.63
C GLY A 967 -12.95 -12.14 -21.89
N GLY A 968 -11.85 -12.78 -21.51
CA GLY A 968 -11.86 -14.04 -20.75
C GLY A 968 -12.72 -13.90 -19.48
N PRO A 969 -12.47 -12.92 -18.59
CA PRO A 969 -11.22 -12.19 -18.38
C PRO A 969 -10.09 -13.09 -17.87
N GLY A 970 -8.86 -12.57 -17.87
CA GLY A 970 -7.68 -13.28 -17.37
C GLY A 970 -6.84 -13.96 -18.44
N MET A 971 -7.17 -13.73 -19.72
CA MET A 971 -6.43 -14.26 -20.87
C MET A 971 -6.13 -15.77 -20.73
N PRO A 972 -7.16 -16.64 -20.60
CA PRO A 972 -6.96 -18.06 -20.36
C PRO A 972 -6.09 -18.73 -21.43
N GLU A 973 -5.33 -19.73 -21.02
CA GLU A 973 -4.48 -20.53 -21.89
C GLU A 973 -5.24 -21.75 -22.42
N GLN A 974 -5.42 -21.77 -23.73
CA GLN A 974 -6.18 -22.78 -24.44
C GLN A 974 -5.25 -23.92 -24.83
N LEU A 975 -5.52 -25.12 -24.30
CA LEU A 975 -4.74 -26.33 -24.61
C LEU A 975 -5.63 -27.48 -25.08
N LYS A 976 -6.86 -27.58 -24.56
CA LYS A 976 -7.72 -28.72 -24.88
C LYS A 976 -8.02 -28.79 -26.37
N ALA A 977 -8.32 -27.65 -26.98
CA ALA A 977 -8.56 -27.57 -28.41
C ALA A 977 -7.35 -28.01 -29.24
N SER A 978 -6.15 -27.53 -28.90
CA SER A 978 -4.96 -27.83 -29.67
C SER A 978 -4.45 -29.26 -29.47
N ALA A 979 -4.58 -29.81 -28.26
CA ALA A 979 -4.32 -31.23 -27.98
C ALA A 979 -5.33 -32.16 -28.68
N ALA A 980 -6.61 -31.78 -28.73
CA ALA A 980 -7.63 -32.53 -29.45
C ALA A 980 -7.36 -32.54 -30.97
N LEU A 981 -6.98 -31.40 -31.57
CA LEU A 981 -6.60 -31.33 -32.98
C LEU A 981 -5.40 -32.23 -33.31
N MET A 982 -4.40 -32.27 -32.41
CA MET A 982 -3.25 -33.17 -32.51
C MET A 982 -3.66 -34.64 -32.45
N GLY A 983 -4.47 -35.03 -31.45
CA GLY A 983 -5.02 -36.38 -31.34
C GLY A 983 -5.87 -36.78 -32.55
N ALA A 984 -6.60 -35.83 -33.13
CA ALA A 984 -7.42 -36.00 -34.34
C ALA A 984 -6.61 -36.11 -35.65
N LYS A 985 -5.30 -35.81 -35.60
CA LYS A 985 -4.39 -35.69 -36.75
C LYS A 985 -4.89 -34.71 -37.81
N LEU A 986 -5.43 -33.57 -37.39
CA LEU A 986 -5.91 -32.50 -38.29
C LEU A 986 -4.76 -31.56 -38.65
N THR A 987 -4.30 -31.63 -39.90
CA THR A 987 -3.21 -30.78 -40.42
C THR A 987 -3.72 -29.61 -41.28
N ASN A 988 -5.00 -29.60 -41.63
CA ASN A 988 -5.67 -28.59 -42.47
C ASN A 988 -6.25 -27.42 -41.64
N VAL A 989 -5.75 -27.20 -40.41
CA VAL A 989 -6.33 -26.26 -39.46
C VAL A 989 -5.26 -25.33 -38.88
N ALA A 990 -5.56 -24.04 -38.83
CA ALA A 990 -4.83 -23.03 -38.06
C ALA A 990 -5.69 -22.47 -36.92
N LEU A 991 -5.05 -21.98 -35.87
CA LEU A 991 -5.70 -21.44 -34.68
C LEU A 991 -5.29 -19.99 -34.44
N ILE A 992 -6.26 -19.10 -34.21
CA ILE A 992 -6.04 -17.70 -33.88
C ILE A 992 -6.89 -17.32 -32.67
N THR A 993 -6.30 -16.62 -31.70
CA THR A 993 -7.01 -16.15 -30.50
C THR A 993 -6.50 -14.81 -29.99
N ASP A 994 -7.40 -14.03 -29.38
CA ASP A 994 -7.02 -12.89 -28.54
C ASP A 994 -6.55 -13.33 -27.13
N GLY A 995 -6.77 -14.61 -26.77
CA GLY A 995 -6.21 -15.26 -25.60
C GLY A 995 -4.79 -15.80 -25.80
N ARG A 996 -4.48 -16.94 -25.16
CA ARG A 996 -3.17 -17.62 -25.26
C ARG A 996 -3.37 -19.07 -25.67
N TYR A 997 -2.45 -19.61 -26.46
CA TYR A 997 -2.37 -21.06 -26.70
C TYR A 997 -1.16 -21.63 -25.96
N SER A 998 -1.35 -22.82 -25.39
CA SER A 998 -0.24 -23.55 -24.79
C SER A 998 0.76 -23.99 -25.85
N GLY A 999 2.06 -23.87 -25.54
CA GLY A 999 3.13 -24.19 -26.47
C GLY A 999 3.21 -25.66 -26.91
N ALA A 1000 2.38 -26.55 -26.35
CA ALA A 1000 2.36 -27.99 -26.58
C ALA A 1000 1.73 -28.43 -27.92
N SER A 1001 1.74 -27.58 -28.94
CA SER A 1001 0.89 -27.76 -30.11
C SER A 1001 1.67 -27.51 -31.40
N HIS A 1002 1.35 -28.27 -32.44
CA HIS A 1002 1.98 -28.18 -33.76
C HIS A 1002 1.03 -27.50 -34.76
N GLY A 1003 1.58 -26.70 -35.68
CA GLY A 1003 0.81 -25.99 -36.71
C GLY A 1003 0.83 -24.47 -36.54
N PHE A 1004 0.06 -23.77 -37.37
CA PHE A 1004 -0.07 -22.31 -37.30
C PHE A 1004 -0.95 -21.91 -36.12
N ILE A 1005 -0.32 -21.52 -35.02
CA ILE A 1005 -0.98 -21.16 -33.78
C ILE A 1005 -0.58 -19.73 -33.41
N VAL A 1006 -1.56 -18.84 -33.46
CA VAL A 1006 -1.42 -17.41 -33.22
C VAL A 1006 -2.22 -17.04 -31.98
N GLY A 1007 -1.53 -16.51 -30.97
CA GLY A 1007 -2.15 -15.95 -29.77
C GLY A 1007 -1.87 -14.46 -29.64
N HIS A 1008 -2.37 -13.87 -28.56
CA HIS A 1008 -2.10 -12.48 -28.20
C HIS A 1008 -2.54 -11.49 -29.28
N VAL A 1009 -3.59 -11.79 -30.05
CA VAL A 1009 -4.08 -10.86 -31.07
C VAL A 1009 -4.56 -9.58 -30.39
N CYS A 1010 -3.91 -8.47 -30.74
CA CYS A 1010 -4.19 -7.15 -30.16
C CYS A 1010 -4.62 -6.13 -31.24
N PRO A 1011 -5.61 -5.27 -30.93
CA PRO A 1011 -6.42 -5.25 -29.70
C PRO A 1011 -7.36 -6.45 -29.58
N GLU A 1012 -7.69 -6.86 -28.35
CA GLU A 1012 -8.58 -8.00 -28.09
C GLU A 1012 -10.05 -7.72 -28.52
N ALA A 1013 -10.86 -8.78 -28.66
CA ALA A 1013 -12.23 -8.64 -29.12
C ALA A 1013 -13.12 -7.87 -28.14
N ALA A 1014 -12.89 -8.00 -26.83
CA ALA A 1014 -13.70 -7.37 -25.81
C ALA A 1014 -13.65 -5.83 -25.81
N VAL A 1015 -12.61 -5.25 -26.42
CA VAL A 1015 -12.45 -3.79 -26.62
C VAL A 1015 -12.73 -3.36 -28.05
N GLY A 1016 -13.33 -4.25 -28.86
CA GLY A 1016 -13.70 -3.97 -30.25
C GLY A 1016 -12.54 -4.04 -31.23
N GLY A 1017 -11.47 -4.76 -30.89
CA GLY A 1017 -10.36 -5.04 -31.81
C GLY A 1017 -10.83 -5.77 -33.08
N PRO A 1018 -10.06 -5.72 -34.19
CA PRO A 1018 -10.52 -6.25 -35.48
C PRO A 1018 -10.91 -7.74 -35.47
N ILE A 1019 -10.29 -8.56 -34.60
CA ILE A 1019 -10.69 -9.96 -34.38
C ILE A 1019 -12.17 -10.11 -33.93
N ALA A 1020 -12.77 -9.10 -33.29
CA ALA A 1020 -14.21 -9.08 -32.96
C ALA A 1020 -15.12 -8.96 -34.19
N LEU A 1021 -14.57 -8.59 -35.35
CA LEU A 1021 -15.31 -8.27 -36.57
C LEU A 1021 -15.23 -9.40 -37.61
N VAL A 1022 -14.37 -10.39 -37.39
CA VAL A 1022 -14.29 -11.59 -38.21
C VAL A 1022 -15.62 -12.37 -38.13
N ARG A 1023 -16.08 -12.87 -39.28
CA ARG A 1023 -17.30 -13.66 -39.44
C ARG A 1023 -16.96 -15.01 -40.08
N ASP A 1024 -17.81 -16.01 -39.85
CA ASP A 1024 -17.70 -17.29 -40.54
C ASP A 1024 -17.66 -17.09 -42.06
N GLY A 1025 -16.72 -17.77 -42.73
CA GLY A 1025 -16.56 -17.66 -44.18
C GLY A 1025 -15.56 -16.62 -44.67
N ASP A 1026 -15.12 -15.67 -43.82
CA ASP A 1026 -14.02 -14.77 -44.17
C ASP A 1026 -12.76 -15.60 -44.51
N THR A 1027 -11.96 -15.16 -45.48
CA THR A 1027 -10.69 -15.83 -45.82
C THR A 1027 -9.57 -15.16 -45.04
N ILE A 1028 -8.86 -15.94 -44.23
CA ILE A 1028 -7.75 -15.44 -43.41
C ILE A 1028 -6.44 -16.03 -43.92
N THR A 1029 -5.44 -15.18 -44.05
CA THR A 1029 -4.06 -15.54 -44.38
C THR A 1029 -3.16 -15.22 -43.19
N ILE A 1030 -2.43 -16.23 -42.73
CA ILE A 1030 -1.33 -16.14 -41.78
C ILE A 1030 -0.05 -16.27 -42.60
N ASP A 1031 0.76 -15.23 -42.71
CA ASP A 1031 2.02 -15.25 -43.45
C ASP A 1031 3.19 -14.90 -42.52
N ALA A 1032 3.92 -15.92 -42.10
CA ALA A 1032 5.08 -15.77 -41.22
C ALA A 1032 6.32 -15.24 -41.98
N ALA A 1033 6.35 -15.30 -43.31
CA ALA A 1033 7.44 -14.72 -44.10
C ALA A 1033 7.23 -13.21 -44.31
N ALA A 1034 5.98 -12.78 -44.53
CA ALA A 1034 5.62 -11.37 -44.62
C ALA A 1034 5.35 -10.73 -43.24
N HIS A 1035 5.30 -11.53 -42.17
CA HIS A 1035 4.91 -11.13 -40.82
C HIS A 1035 3.49 -10.54 -40.77
N THR A 1036 2.56 -11.10 -41.55
CA THR A 1036 1.18 -10.61 -41.64
C THR A 1036 0.11 -11.60 -41.17
N LEU A 1037 -1.01 -11.04 -40.71
CA LEU A 1037 -2.24 -11.71 -40.33
C LEU A 1037 -3.43 -10.89 -40.83
N ASP A 1038 -3.99 -11.32 -41.96
CA ASP A 1038 -4.98 -10.55 -42.71
C ASP A 1038 -6.25 -11.34 -43.04
N ALA A 1039 -7.40 -10.67 -42.95
CA ALA A 1039 -8.64 -11.08 -43.59
C ALA A 1039 -8.65 -10.55 -45.03
N VAL A 1040 -8.30 -11.38 -46.00
CA VAL A 1040 -7.94 -10.93 -47.37
C VAL A 1040 -9.13 -10.61 -48.27
N ASN A 1041 -10.32 -11.12 -47.95
CA ASN A 1041 -11.55 -10.87 -48.71
C ASN A 1041 -12.51 -9.89 -48.03
N VAL A 1042 -12.06 -9.20 -46.98
CA VAL A 1042 -12.86 -8.22 -46.24
C VAL A 1042 -12.27 -6.84 -46.46
N SER A 1043 -13.04 -5.95 -47.08
CA SER A 1043 -12.59 -4.58 -47.32
C SER A 1043 -12.54 -3.76 -46.03
N GLU A 1044 -11.76 -2.67 -46.01
CA GLU A 1044 -11.75 -1.71 -44.90
C GLU A 1044 -13.14 -1.09 -44.67
N GLU A 1045 -13.94 -0.94 -45.73
CA GLU A 1045 -15.31 -0.44 -45.66
C GLU A 1045 -16.24 -1.43 -44.95
N ASP A 1046 -16.10 -2.72 -45.26
CA ASP A 1046 -16.81 -3.80 -44.56
C ASP A 1046 -16.38 -3.87 -43.09
N MET A 1047 -15.09 -3.81 -42.80
CA MET A 1047 -14.58 -3.78 -41.41
C MET A 1047 -15.14 -2.59 -40.63
N ARG A 1048 -15.20 -1.39 -41.24
CA ARG A 1048 -15.83 -0.21 -40.64
C ARG A 1048 -17.33 -0.38 -40.42
N ALA A 1049 -18.05 -0.99 -41.36
CA ALA A 1049 -19.47 -1.27 -41.22
C ALA A 1049 -19.73 -2.25 -40.06
N ARG A 1050 -18.99 -3.37 -40.02
CA ARG A 1050 -19.03 -4.36 -38.94
C ARG A 1050 -18.69 -3.74 -37.58
N ARG A 1051 -17.72 -2.82 -37.52
CA ARG A 1051 -17.35 -2.10 -36.29
C ARG A 1051 -18.48 -1.21 -35.76
N LYS A 1052 -19.28 -0.58 -36.64
CA LYS A 1052 -20.46 0.22 -36.22
C LYS A 1052 -21.57 -0.65 -35.64
N GLU A 1053 -21.68 -1.90 -36.10
CA GLU A 1053 -22.65 -2.88 -35.59
C GLU A 1053 -22.19 -3.55 -34.28
N TRP A 1054 -20.88 -3.56 -34.02
CA TRP A 1054 -20.31 -4.20 -32.84
C TRP A 1054 -20.76 -3.52 -31.54
N LYS A 1055 -21.16 -4.35 -30.57
CA LYS A 1055 -21.53 -3.93 -29.22
C LYS A 1055 -20.65 -4.64 -28.21
N ALA A 1056 -20.06 -3.87 -27.31
CA ALA A 1056 -19.25 -4.42 -26.23
C ALA A 1056 -20.05 -5.47 -25.42
N PRO A 1057 -19.51 -6.68 -25.23
CA PRO A 1057 -20.16 -7.70 -24.41
C PRO A 1057 -20.38 -7.20 -22.98
N ARG A 1058 -21.49 -7.59 -22.36
CA ARG A 1058 -21.72 -7.28 -20.96
C ARG A 1058 -20.67 -7.98 -20.09
N PRO A 1059 -20.04 -7.31 -19.10
CA PRO A 1059 -19.09 -7.96 -18.21
C PRO A 1059 -19.73 -9.16 -17.49
N VAL A 1060 -19.20 -10.35 -17.74
CA VAL A 1060 -19.67 -11.62 -17.14
C VAL A 1060 -19.31 -11.67 -15.65
N VAL A 1061 -18.21 -11.04 -15.25
CA VAL A 1061 -17.73 -11.00 -13.86
C VAL A 1061 -17.82 -9.58 -13.30
N THR A 1062 -18.59 -9.40 -12.23
CA THR A 1062 -18.89 -8.07 -11.66
C THR A 1062 -18.31 -7.83 -10.26
N ARG A 1063 -17.72 -8.85 -9.63
CA ARG A 1063 -17.09 -8.82 -8.31
C ARG A 1063 -15.85 -9.73 -8.28
N GLY A 1064 -15.03 -9.62 -7.23
CA GLY A 1064 -13.86 -10.47 -7.03
C GLY A 1064 -12.65 -10.08 -7.87
N VAL A 1065 -11.61 -10.93 -7.88
CA VAL A 1065 -10.31 -10.60 -8.46
C VAL A 1065 -10.36 -10.40 -9.98
N LEU A 1066 -11.10 -11.23 -10.72
CA LEU A 1066 -11.24 -11.07 -12.17
C LEU A 1066 -11.96 -9.77 -12.55
N ALA A 1067 -12.92 -9.31 -11.74
CA ALA A 1067 -13.59 -8.03 -11.98
C ALA A 1067 -12.69 -6.82 -11.73
N LYS A 1068 -11.70 -6.94 -10.84
CA LYS A 1068 -10.64 -5.93 -10.65
C LYS A 1068 -9.67 -5.98 -11.82
N TYR A 1069 -9.18 -7.17 -12.16
CA TYR A 1069 -8.26 -7.41 -13.27
C TYR A 1069 -8.82 -6.84 -14.59
N ALA A 1070 -10.04 -7.21 -14.99
CA ALA A 1070 -10.66 -6.76 -16.24
C ALA A 1070 -10.82 -5.23 -16.34
N ARG A 1071 -10.88 -4.51 -15.20
CA ARG A 1071 -10.96 -3.04 -15.17
C ARG A 1071 -9.61 -2.36 -15.30
N LEU A 1072 -8.57 -2.98 -14.76
CA LEU A 1072 -7.23 -2.39 -14.65
C LEU A 1072 -6.28 -2.85 -15.76
N VAL A 1073 -6.53 -4.02 -16.34
CA VAL A 1073 -5.58 -4.65 -17.24
C VAL A 1073 -5.43 -3.87 -18.55
N GLY A 1074 -4.18 -3.66 -18.95
CA GLY A 1074 -3.78 -3.12 -20.24
C GLY A 1074 -3.74 -4.19 -21.35
N ASP A 1075 -3.24 -3.78 -22.51
CA ASP A 1075 -3.16 -4.62 -23.70
C ASP A 1075 -2.02 -5.66 -23.61
N ALA A 1076 -2.19 -6.84 -24.22
CA ALA A 1076 -1.18 -7.90 -24.19
C ALA A 1076 0.11 -7.52 -24.94
N SER A 1077 0.05 -6.63 -25.95
CA SER A 1077 1.22 -6.04 -26.63
C SER A 1077 2.12 -5.22 -25.70
N THR A 1078 1.63 -4.87 -24.51
CA THR A 1078 2.38 -4.15 -23.45
C THR A 1078 2.59 -5.01 -22.19
N GLY A 1079 2.29 -6.31 -22.26
CA GLY A 1079 2.47 -7.24 -21.15
C GLY A 1079 1.22 -7.48 -20.28
N ALA A 1080 0.06 -6.92 -20.63
CA ALA A 1080 -1.21 -7.05 -19.87
C ALA A 1080 -1.05 -6.67 -18.37
N LEU A 1081 -0.44 -5.52 -18.10
CA LEU A 1081 -0.19 -5.00 -16.74
C LEU A 1081 -1.47 -4.41 -16.12
N THR A 1082 -1.55 -4.35 -14.78
CA THR A 1082 -2.70 -3.78 -14.04
C THR A 1082 -2.39 -2.51 -13.24
N ASP A 1083 -1.16 -2.01 -13.29
CA ASP A 1083 -0.64 -0.92 -12.45
C ASP A 1083 -0.15 0.28 -13.26
N ARG A 1084 -0.58 0.41 -14.53
CA ARG A 1084 -0.33 1.61 -15.34
C ARG A 1084 -1.54 2.53 -15.30
N PHE A 1085 -1.43 3.59 -14.51
CA PHE A 1085 -2.42 4.66 -14.44
C PHE A 1085 -1.88 5.88 -15.18
N ASP A 1086 -2.60 6.36 -16.18
CA ASP A 1086 -2.28 7.64 -16.84
C ASP A 1086 -2.54 8.77 -15.81
N PHE A 1087 -1.50 9.47 -15.38
CA PHE A 1087 -1.59 10.67 -14.52
C PHE A 1087 -0.92 11.87 -15.18
#